data_AF-A0A7D9EXA9-F1
#
_entry.id   AF-A0A7D9EXA9-F1
#
_cell.length_a   1.000
_cell.length_b   1.000
_cell.length_c   1.000
_cell.angle_alpha   90.00
_cell.angle_beta   90.00
_cell.angle_gamma   90.00
#
_symmetry.space_group_name_H-M   'P 1'
#
loop_
_entity.id
_entity.type
_entity.pdbx_description
1 polymer ?
#
loop_
_entity_poly.entity_id
_entity_poly.type
_entity_poly.pdbx_seq_one_letter_code
_entity_poly.pdbx_strand_id
1 'polypeptide(L)'
;KSETAKSKSGKKSMSWQAECYHAGLSAAQRKKVQKKFMAGELRIVVATVAFGMGLDKADVRAVIHYNMPKSFESYVQEIGRAGRDGLPSHCHVFIDPEGKDVRELRRHAYASTVDRNAIKKLVHQIFPTCDCKTLHANMKEKRDRELALVNTGSNANGSNEGANQDWFDGDDDIIDHMVEFESHGSKELGINEADIVETDTSEITSKTDVDQIIDGNHSDVKGIVDKVPQDDIRMNDATKSDDVTTSNDVTTSNDVTKSDHATDSNDVANRDEVTNDDDVMTDNGDDDVITNDESVTMTSSRMMMDHHDTEDSNVGSNRVCGGHEVALPIEKAVQQLDMKEEAIETLLCYLELHAKRWVQILKSVRSTCTLKFYGGPAHLHYVAQRVPMVTAAVAYARKRGQFKRNTSCLTFPILEIVDEMGWDLEPVRRELYGLQWNEGLRLAGETGLSAGHSGIIVEFTDLAFHVRAPGDLSGDEKDEVCDFLEDRIMAQERSQVGQLHNVWSTFNTRAHPNCWQSAEECDKTVDGDLKSVIKAYFESGNDVTKSELEALSTARKNSEFLQSVIPDDEEPVNWDGVSRDIRSFITSHGDLELSGRAIARVFHGIDSPCFPAMVWGRERRYWRRHLDVDFNLLRKCATKELVKFK
;
A
#
# COMPACT_ATOMS: atom_id res chain seq x y z
N LYS A 1 73.65 -21.98 -15.90
CA LYS A 1 73.23 -20.73 -15.20
C LYS A 1 72.77 -19.77 -16.28
N SER A 2 71.52 -19.36 -16.46
CA SER A 2 70.26 -19.51 -15.73
C SER A 2 69.15 -19.25 -16.77
N GLU A 3 68.03 -19.94 -16.62
CA GLU A 3 66.81 -19.72 -17.39
C GLU A 3 66.36 -18.26 -17.32
N THR A 4 66.05 -17.66 -18.47
CA THR A 4 65.29 -16.42 -18.55
C THR A 4 63.82 -16.76 -18.80
N ALA A 5 63.07 -16.87 -17.71
CA ALA A 5 61.61 -16.94 -17.74
C ALA A 5 61.06 -15.60 -18.28
N LYS A 6 60.60 -15.59 -19.53
CA LYS A 6 59.76 -14.52 -20.06
C LYS A 6 58.38 -14.62 -19.40
N SER A 7 58.18 -13.85 -18.33
CA SER A 7 56.83 -13.56 -17.81
C SER A 7 56.04 -12.83 -18.90
N LYS A 8 55.12 -13.56 -19.55
CA LYS A 8 54.07 -12.95 -20.35
C LYS A 8 53.05 -12.36 -19.38
N SER A 9 53.25 -11.12 -18.94
CA SER A 9 52.19 -10.33 -18.33
C SER A 9 51.19 -9.94 -19.42
N GLY A 10 50.36 -10.89 -19.82
CA GLY A 10 49.16 -10.58 -20.58
C GLY A 10 48.24 -9.76 -19.66
N LYS A 11 48.28 -8.43 -19.76
CA LYS A 11 47.14 -7.61 -19.34
C LYS A 11 45.97 -8.08 -20.20
N LYS A 12 45.18 -9.04 -19.68
CA LYS A 12 43.83 -9.28 -20.20
C LYS A 12 43.16 -7.91 -20.16
N SER A 13 42.88 -7.37 -21.34
CA SER A 13 41.96 -6.25 -21.47
C SER A 13 40.71 -6.63 -20.66
N MET A 14 40.48 -5.94 -19.54
CA MET A 14 39.28 -6.15 -18.75
C MET A 14 38.14 -5.64 -19.61
N SER A 15 37.49 -6.53 -20.35
CA SER A 15 36.18 -6.24 -20.91
C SER A 15 35.32 -5.78 -19.74
N TRP A 16 34.73 -4.58 -19.85
CA TRP A 16 33.79 -4.04 -18.87
C TRP A 16 32.54 -4.93 -18.86
N GLN A 17 32.62 -6.05 -18.14
CA GLN A 17 31.52 -6.97 -17.99
C GLN A 17 30.55 -6.36 -16.98
N ALA A 18 29.46 -5.82 -17.52
CA ALA A 18 28.34 -5.28 -16.78
C ALA A 18 27.09 -6.08 -17.12
N GLU A 19 26.27 -6.40 -16.13
CA GLU A 19 24.95 -7.02 -16.31
C GLU A 19 23.91 -6.21 -15.54
N CYS A 20 22.67 -6.15 -16.05
CA CYS A 20 21.59 -5.46 -15.37
C CYS A 20 20.92 -6.34 -14.31
N TYR A 21 20.37 -5.71 -13.27
CA TYR A 21 19.57 -6.38 -12.24
C TYR A 21 18.36 -5.52 -11.84
N HIS A 22 17.15 -5.97 -12.18
CA HIS A 22 15.91 -5.29 -11.79
C HIS A 22 14.77 -6.31 -11.66
N ALA A 23 13.66 -5.89 -11.03
CA ALA A 23 12.52 -6.75 -10.74
C ALA A 23 11.86 -7.37 -12.00
N GLY A 24 11.97 -6.69 -13.15
CA GLY A 24 11.43 -7.16 -14.42
C GLY A 24 12.19 -8.35 -15.06
N LEU A 25 13.38 -8.71 -14.57
CA LEU A 25 14.08 -9.91 -15.02
C LEU A 25 13.46 -11.16 -14.40
N SER A 26 13.55 -12.31 -15.08
CA SER A 26 13.13 -13.59 -14.50
C SER A 26 13.97 -13.94 -13.25
N ALA A 27 13.39 -14.71 -12.32
CA ALA A 27 14.09 -15.16 -11.12
C ALA A 27 15.39 -15.94 -11.46
N ALA A 28 15.38 -16.72 -12.54
CA ALA A 28 16.55 -17.45 -13.02
C ALA A 28 17.67 -16.51 -13.50
N GLN A 29 17.33 -15.46 -14.24
CA GLN A 29 18.30 -14.44 -14.68
C GLN A 29 18.90 -13.68 -13.49
N ARG A 30 18.06 -13.23 -12.54
CA ARG A 30 18.52 -12.55 -11.32
C ARG A 30 19.50 -13.41 -10.53
N LYS A 31 19.18 -14.70 -10.33
CA LYS A 31 20.06 -15.67 -9.65
C LYS A 31 21.39 -15.87 -10.38
N LYS A 32 21.36 -15.91 -11.73
CA LYS A 32 22.56 -16.04 -12.56
C LYS A 32 23.48 -14.82 -12.41
N VAL A 33 22.94 -13.60 -12.53
CA VAL A 33 23.70 -12.35 -12.39
C VAL A 33 24.31 -12.25 -10.99
N GLN A 34 23.50 -12.48 -9.95
CA GLN A 34 23.98 -12.48 -8.57
C GLN A 34 25.10 -13.50 -8.35
N LYS A 35 24.94 -14.75 -8.82
CA LYS A 35 25.98 -15.79 -8.69
C LYS A 35 27.30 -15.38 -9.35
N LYS A 36 27.26 -14.84 -10.58
CA LYS A 36 28.47 -14.37 -11.28
C LYS A 36 29.16 -13.23 -10.52
N PHE A 37 28.39 -12.28 -9.98
CA PHE A 37 28.92 -11.17 -9.20
C PHE A 37 29.58 -11.65 -7.90
N MET A 38 28.91 -12.55 -7.17
CA MET A 38 29.45 -13.16 -5.96
C MET A 38 30.76 -13.92 -6.22
N ALA A 39 30.84 -14.64 -7.34
CA ALA A 39 32.04 -15.38 -7.76
C ALA A 39 33.19 -14.50 -8.27
N GLY A 40 32.99 -13.18 -8.42
CA GLY A 40 33.99 -12.29 -9.02
C GLY A 40 34.15 -12.44 -10.54
N GLU A 41 33.27 -13.22 -11.18
CA GLU A 41 33.23 -13.37 -12.64
C GLU A 41 32.61 -12.15 -13.33
N LEU A 42 31.80 -11.38 -12.60
CA LEU A 42 31.18 -10.15 -13.07
C LEU A 42 31.73 -8.95 -12.30
N ARG A 43 32.24 -7.94 -13.00
CA ARG A 43 32.84 -6.75 -12.39
C ARG A 43 31.78 -5.72 -11.96
N ILE A 44 30.77 -5.51 -12.78
CA ILE A 44 29.78 -4.44 -12.59
C ILE A 44 28.38 -5.04 -12.62
N VAL A 45 27.55 -4.65 -11.65
CA VAL A 45 26.11 -4.88 -11.69
C VAL A 45 25.43 -3.52 -11.73
N VAL A 46 24.61 -3.29 -12.75
CA VAL A 46 23.77 -2.09 -12.86
C VAL A 46 22.39 -2.46 -12.32
N ALA A 47 22.05 -1.95 -11.14
CA ALA A 47 20.87 -2.39 -10.42
C ALA A 47 19.94 -1.26 -10.01
N THR A 48 18.65 -1.59 -9.90
CA THR A 48 17.73 -0.81 -9.06
C THR A 48 17.84 -1.24 -7.61
N VAL A 49 17.13 -0.55 -6.69
CA VAL A 49 17.04 -0.88 -5.25
C VAL A 49 16.71 -2.37 -5.00
N ALA A 50 16.09 -3.06 -5.97
CA ALA A 50 15.79 -4.49 -5.93
C ALA A 50 17.01 -5.42 -5.72
N PHE A 51 18.25 -4.98 -6.01
CA PHE A 51 19.47 -5.74 -5.74
C PHE A 51 19.96 -5.63 -4.29
N GLY A 52 19.26 -4.88 -3.45
CA GLY A 52 19.69 -4.58 -2.09
C GLY A 52 19.43 -5.70 -1.06
N MET A 53 18.35 -6.47 -1.16
CA MET A 53 18.05 -7.46 -0.13
C MET A 53 18.95 -8.70 -0.29
N GLY A 54 19.74 -9.02 0.75
CA GLY A 54 20.52 -10.26 0.82
C GLY A 54 21.84 -10.28 0.04
N LEU A 55 22.33 -9.15 -0.47
CA LEU A 55 23.68 -9.06 -1.00
C LEU A 55 24.69 -8.93 0.15
N ASP A 56 25.48 -9.98 0.37
CA ASP A 56 26.56 -10.00 1.35
C ASP A 56 27.88 -10.41 0.70
N LYS A 57 28.54 -9.45 0.05
CA LYS A 57 29.87 -9.60 -0.55
C LYS A 57 30.83 -8.66 0.16
N ALA A 58 31.87 -9.22 0.79
CA ALA A 58 32.79 -8.45 1.63
C ALA A 58 33.60 -7.41 0.84
N ASP A 59 33.95 -7.75 -0.40
CA ASP A 59 34.94 -7.07 -1.22
C ASP A 59 34.33 -6.15 -2.31
N VAL A 60 33.18 -5.54 -2.04
CA VAL A 60 32.62 -4.51 -2.93
C VAL A 60 33.43 -3.22 -2.80
N ARG A 61 34.07 -2.81 -3.91
CA ARG A 61 35.00 -1.65 -3.92
C ARG A 61 34.36 -0.32 -4.23
N ALA A 62 33.25 -0.31 -4.95
CA ALA A 62 32.57 0.93 -5.28
C ALA A 62 31.06 0.77 -5.35
N VAL A 63 30.35 1.82 -4.94
CA VAL A 63 28.91 2.00 -5.14
C VAL A 63 28.73 3.34 -5.86
N ILE A 64 28.05 3.32 -6.99
CA ILE A 64 27.82 4.51 -7.82
C ILE A 64 26.33 4.71 -7.96
N HIS A 65 25.83 5.82 -7.45
CA HIS A 65 24.46 6.26 -7.63
C HIS A 65 24.36 7.10 -8.89
N TYR A 66 23.60 6.62 -9.88
CA TYR A 66 23.37 7.33 -11.13
C TYR A 66 22.38 8.50 -11.00
N ASN A 67 21.49 8.42 -10.01
CA ASN A 67 20.53 9.47 -9.67
C ASN A 67 20.62 9.77 -8.18
N MET A 68 20.11 10.94 -7.80
CA MET A 68 19.95 11.31 -6.40
C MET A 68 19.18 10.23 -5.59
N PRO A 69 19.69 9.80 -4.42
CA PRO A 69 18.96 8.93 -3.50
C PRO A 69 17.66 9.57 -3.01
N LYS A 70 16.68 8.72 -2.64
CA LYS A 70 15.38 9.18 -2.13
C LYS A 70 15.44 9.69 -0.69
N SER A 71 16.38 9.19 0.10
CA SER A 71 16.49 9.44 1.53
C SER A 71 17.91 9.16 2.00
N PHE A 72 18.32 9.70 3.15
CA PHE A 72 19.64 9.40 3.72
C PHE A 72 19.73 7.94 4.19
N GLU A 73 18.64 7.36 4.68
CA GLU A 73 18.55 5.94 5.06
C GLU A 73 18.81 5.02 3.87
N SER A 74 18.15 5.30 2.73
CA SER A 74 18.35 4.54 1.50
C SER A 74 19.80 4.66 1.03
N TYR A 75 20.34 5.89 1.00
CA TYR A 75 21.72 6.14 0.64
C TYR A 75 22.71 5.36 1.51
N VAL A 76 22.61 5.48 2.85
CA VAL A 76 23.50 4.81 3.80
C VAL A 76 23.39 3.28 3.69
N GLN A 77 22.18 2.74 3.55
CA GLN A 77 21.98 1.30 3.37
C GLN A 77 22.62 0.79 2.06
N GLU A 78 22.57 1.60 0.99
CA GLU A 78 23.12 1.27 -0.32
C GLU A 78 24.65 1.34 -0.32
N ILE A 79 25.24 2.42 0.21
CA ILE A 79 26.70 2.56 0.30
C ILE A 79 27.33 1.61 1.33
N GLY A 80 26.59 1.22 2.38
CA GLY A 80 27.03 0.25 3.40
C GLY A 80 27.26 -1.17 2.89
N ARG A 81 27.11 -1.39 1.58
CA ARG A 81 27.48 -2.62 0.88
C ARG A 81 28.94 -2.66 0.50
N ALA A 82 29.58 -1.49 0.36
CA ALA A 82 30.98 -1.38 0.00
C ALA A 82 31.89 -1.48 1.23
N GLY A 83 33.11 -2.01 1.07
CA GLY A 83 34.14 -1.94 2.11
C GLY A 83 33.87 -2.79 3.36
N ARG A 84 33.08 -3.87 3.27
CA ARG A 84 32.78 -4.75 4.43
C ARG A 84 34.00 -5.53 4.94
N ASP A 85 35.02 -5.67 4.11
CA ASP A 85 36.34 -6.21 4.45
C ASP A 85 37.25 -5.20 5.18
N GLY A 86 36.78 -3.98 5.45
CA GLY A 86 37.55 -2.91 6.10
C GLY A 86 38.58 -2.23 5.19
N LEU A 87 38.67 -2.64 3.92
CA LEU A 87 39.53 -1.98 2.93
C LEU A 87 38.85 -0.75 2.34
N PRO A 88 39.63 0.23 1.85
CA PRO A 88 39.08 1.42 1.21
C PRO A 88 38.07 1.09 0.11
N SER A 89 36.98 1.86 0.09
CA SER A 89 35.93 1.79 -0.91
C SER A 89 35.50 3.20 -1.32
N HIS A 90 34.93 3.32 -2.52
CA HIS A 90 34.56 4.61 -3.11
C HIS A 90 33.06 4.67 -3.39
N CYS A 91 32.43 5.74 -2.94
CA CYS A 91 31.01 6.00 -3.17
C CYS A 91 30.86 7.31 -3.94
N HIS A 92 30.14 7.28 -5.06
CA HIS A 92 29.91 8.46 -5.90
C HIS A 92 28.43 8.62 -6.19
N VAL A 93 27.93 9.84 -6.11
CA VAL A 93 26.56 10.20 -6.48
C VAL A 93 26.62 11.18 -7.64
N PHE A 94 25.95 10.84 -8.73
CA PHE A 94 25.62 11.79 -9.79
C PHE A 94 24.31 12.49 -9.45
N ILE A 95 24.31 13.81 -9.58
CA ILE A 95 23.13 14.65 -9.37
C ILE A 95 22.90 15.44 -10.65
N ASP A 96 21.66 15.49 -11.09
CA ASP A 96 21.28 16.36 -12.19
C ASP A 96 21.42 17.85 -11.79
N PRO A 97 22.22 18.65 -12.51
CA PRO A 97 22.50 20.05 -12.15
C PRO A 97 21.27 20.97 -12.28
N GLU A 98 20.27 20.56 -13.08
CA GLU A 98 19.00 21.27 -13.22
C GLU A 98 17.95 20.75 -12.22
N GLY A 99 18.33 19.88 -11.28
CA GLY A 99 17.41 19.34 -10.27
C GLY A 99 16.30 18.44 -10.85
N LYS A 100 16.50 17.81 -12.02
CA LYS A 100 15.51 16.88 -12.58
C LYS A 100 15.24 15.70 -11.66
N ASP A 101 16.26 15.17 -10.99
CA ASP A 101 16.12 14.05 -10.05
C ASP A 101 15.17 14.39 -8.89
N VAL A 102 15.36 15.55 -8.25
CA VAL A 102 14.50 15.98 -7.13
C VAL A 102 13.08 16.29 -7.61
N ARG A 103 12.92 16.88 -8.81
CA ARG A 103 11.61 17.11 -9.44
C ARG A 103 10.88 15.79 -9.72
N GLU A 104 11.56 14.79 -10.24
CA GLU A 104 10.99 13.47 -10.53
C GLU A 104 10.55 12.75 -9.24
N LEU A 105 11.38 12.77 -8.20
CA LEU A 105 11.05 12.17 -6.91
C LEU A 105 9.89 12.89 -6.21
N ARG A 106 9.89 14.23 -6.25
CA ARG A 106 8.80 15.08 -5.74
C ARG A 106 7.48 14.83 -6.48
N ARG A 107 7.55 14.66 -7.80
CA ARG A 107 6.40 14.26 -8.63
C ARG A 107 5.80 12.93 -8.13
N HIS A 108 6.63 11.93 -7.87
CA HIS A 108 6.15 10.65 -7.34
C HIS A 108 5.57 10.74 -5.93
N ALA A 109 6.17 11.57 -5.06
CA ALA A 109 5.65 11.86 -3.72
C ALA A 109 4.21 12.40 -3.82
N TYR A 110 4.00 13.50 -4.55
CA TYR A 110 2.68 14.11 -4.72
C TYR A 110 1.67 13.23 -5.47
N ALA A 111 2.14 12.44 -6.44
CA ALA A 111 1.27 11.55 -7.20
C ALA A 111 0.77 10.37 -6.36
N SER A 112 1.53 9.94 -5.35
CA SER A 112 1.17 8.80 -4.50
C SER A 112 0.15 9.14 -3.41
N THR A 113 -0.10 10.43 -3.13
CA THR A 113 -1.01 10.85 -2.06
C THR A 113 -2.49 10.70 -2.43
N VAL A 114 -3.32 10.71 -1.39
CA VAL A 114 -4.77 10.43 -1.48
C VAL A 114 -5.57 11.73 -1.38
N ASP A 115 -6.60 11.88 -2.21
CA ASP A 115 -7.51 13.03 -2.16
C ASP A 115 -8.53 12.89 -1.02
N ARG A 116 -8.90 14.02 -0.40
CA ARG A 116 -9.98 14.12 0.60
C ARG A 116 -11.28 13.42 0.16
N ASN A 117 -11.65 13.54 -1.12
CA ASN A 117 -12.85 12.89 -1.65
C ASN A 117 -12.75 11.36 -1.62
N ALA A 118 -11.57 10.80 -1.92
CA ALA A 118 -11.34 9.36 -1.83
C ALA A 118 -11.37 8.89 -0.36
N ILE A 119 -10.77 9.65 0.56
CA ILE A 119 -10.87 9.41 2.01
C ILE A 119 -12.35 9.39 2.44
N LYS A 120 -13.12 10.40 2.04
CA LYS A 120 -14.55 10.47 2.36
C LYS A 120 -15.31 9.25 1.85
N LYS A 121 -15.08 8.85 0.60
CA LYS A 121 -15.70 7.63 0.03
C LYS A 121 -15.31 6.38 0.82
N LEU A 122 -14.03 6.21 1.15
CA LEU A 122 -13.55 5.09 1.96
C LEU A 122 -14.22 5.06 3.34
N VAL A 123 -14.29 6.20 4.04
CA VAL A 123 -14.97 6.33 5.34
C VAL A 123 -16.46 5.96 5.22
N HIS A 124 -17.14 6.35 4.14
CA HIS A 124 -18.55 5.94 3.94
C HIS A 124 -18.70 4.44 3.67
N GLN A 125 -17.71 3.80 3.05
CA GLN A 125 -17.70 2.35 2.82
C GLN A 125 -17.40 1.55 4.10
N ILE A 126 -16.48 2.06 4.95
CA ILE A 126 -16.10 1.41 6.22
C ILE A 126 -17.17 1.58 7.30
N PHE A 127 -17.81 2.75 7.35
CA PHE A 127 -18.82 3.09 8.37
C PHE A 127 -20.21 3.26 7.73
N PRO A 128 -20.84 2.17 7.25
CA PRO A 128 -22.22 2.23 6.78
C PRO A 128 -23.15 2.61 7.92
N THR A 129 -24.30 3.20 7.60
CA THR A 129 -25.31 3.51 8.61
C THR A 129 -26.05 2.25 9.03
N CYS A 130 -26.21 2.01 10.33
CA CYS A 130 -26.98 0.89 10.88
C CYS A 130 -28.27 1.33 11.58
N ASP A 131 -29.23 0.40 11.68
CA ASP A 131 -30.50 0.60 12.38
C ASP A 131 -30.46 0.21 13.87
N CYS A 132 -29.28 -0.10 14.42
CA CYS A 132 -29.11 -0.57 15.80
C CYS A 132 -29.75 0.38 16.84
N LYS A 133 -29.65 1.70 16.66
CA LYS A 133 -30.29 2.68 17.57
C LYS A 133 -31.81 2.48 17.62
N THR A 134 -32.44 2.28 16.48
CA THR A 134 -33.88 2.03 16.35
C THR A 134 -34.25 0.67 16.94
N LEU A 135 -33.47 -0.37 16.63
CA LEU A 135 -33.70 -1.72 17.15
C LEU A 135 -33.62 -1.77 18.67
N HIS A 136 -32.60 -1.16 19.27
CA HIS A 136 -32.47 -1.08 20.72
C HIS A 136 -33.58 -0.25 21.38
N ALA A 137 -34.04 0.83 20.74
CA ALA A 137 -35.18 1.59 21.22
C ALA A 137 -36.46 0.72 21.24
N ASN A 138 -36.74 0.00 20.16
CA ASN A 138 -37.88 -0.91 20.06
C ASN A 138 -37.82 -2.05 21.08
N MET A 139 -36.66 -2.67 21.27
CA MET A 139 -36.45 -3.71 22.28
C MET A 139 -36.67 -3.18 23.70
N LYS A 140 -36.19 -1.95 23.99
CA LYS A 140 -36.40 -1.31 25.27
C LYS A 140 -37.89 -1.03 25.52
N GLU A 141 -38.60 -0.49 24.54
CA GLU A 141 -40.05 -0.27 24.64
C GLU A 141 -40.82 -1.57 24.86
N LYS A 142 -40.47 -2.65 24.15
CA LYS A 142 -41.09 -3.97 24.33
C LYS A 142 -40.87 -4.48 25.77
N ARG A 143 -39.63 -4.39 26.26
CA ARG A 143 -39.28 -4.78 27.63
C ARG A 143 -40.00 -3.95 28.69
N ASP A 144 -40.10 -2.65 28.48
CA ASP A 144 -40.79 -1.73 29.40
C ASP A 144 -42.30 -2.00 29.43
N ARG A 145 -42.92 -2.34 28.29
CA ARG A 145 -44.32 -2.80 28.20
C ARG A 145 -44.54 -4.15 28.91
N GLU A 146 -43.64 -5.11 28.71
CA GLU A 146 -43.70 -6.41 29.39
C GLU A 146 -43.56 -6.26 30.91
N LEU A 147 -42.64 -5.42 31.39
CA LEU A 147 -42.52 -5.11 32.82
C LEU A 147 -43.78 -4.44 33.39
N ALA A 148 -44.42 -3.55 32.62
CA ALA A 148 -45.67 -2.90 33.03
C ALA A 148 -46.83 -3.91 33.15
N LEU A 149 -46.88 -4.92 32.28
CA LEU A 149 -47.87 -6.00 32.33
C LEU A 149 -47.63 -6.94 33.53
N VAL A 150 -46.38 -7.29 33.84
CA VAL A 150 -46.05 -8.10 35.02
C VAL A 150 -46.40 -7.38 36.32
N ASN A 151 -46.17 -6.06 36.40
CA ASN A 151 -46.50 -5.27 37.57
C ASN A 151 -48.01 -5.02 37.75
N THR A 152 -48.83 -5.21 36.71
CA THR A 152 -50.30 -5.08 36.77
C THR A 152 -51.03 -6.41 36.89
N GLY A 153 -50.35 -7.54 36.65
CA GLY A 153 -50.92 -8.90 36.67
C GLY A 153 -51.01 -9.61 38.03
N SER A 154 -50.64 -8.97 39.15
CA SER A 154 -50.77 -9.56 40.49
C SER A 154 -52.17 -9.37 41.10
N ASN A 155 -53.23 -9.71 40.35
CA ASN A 155 -54.55 -10.11 40.88
C ASN A 155 -55.54 -10.42 39.75
N ALA A 156 -55.62 -11.68 39.30
CA ALA A 156 -56.86 -12.31 38.85
C ALA A 156 -56.61 -13.78 38.48
N ASN A 157 -57.05 -14.69 39.35
CA ASN A 157 -57.37 -16.07 38.96
C ASN A 157 -58.65 -16.05 38.11
N GLY A 158 -58.64 -16.70 36.96
CA GLY A 158 -59.83 -16.88 36.13
C GLY A 158 -59.59 -17.87 34.98
N SER A 159 -60.15 -19.07 35.14
CA SER A 159 -60.33 -20.14 34.16
C SER A 159 -60.98 -19.70 32.85
N ASN A 160 -60.57 -20.22 31.68
CA ASN A 160 -61.12 -21.43 31.04
C ASN A 160 -60.86 -21.47 29.51
N GLU A 161 -60.54 -22.68 29.03
CA GLU A 161 -60.86 -23.33 27.73
C GLU A 161 -61.01 -22.56 26.40
N GLY A 162 -60.24 -23.02 25.40
CA GLY A 162 -60.79 -23.59 24.16
C GLY A 162 -61.04 -22.66 22.97
N ALA A 163 -60.12 -22.65 22.00
CA ALA A 163 -60.45 -22.43 20.58
C ALA A 163 -59.34 -23.00 19.67
N ASN A 164 -59.58 -24.21 19.15
CA ASN A 164 -59.04 -24.66 17.87
C ASN A 164 -59.71 -23.81 16.78
N GLN A 165 -58.95 -23.11 15.94
CA GLN A 165 -59.50 -22.56 14.70
C GLN A 165 -58.41 -22.49 13.62
N ASP A 166 -58.76 -23.10 12.49
CA ASP A 166 -58.03 -23.23 11.22
C ASP A 166 -57.43 -21.92 10.71
N TRP A 167 -56.16 -21.95 10.30
CA TRP A 167 -55.49 -20.93 9.49
C TRP A 167 -54.62 -21.61 8.42
N PHE A 168 -55.25 -22.26 7.44
CA PHE A 168 -54.60 -22.57 6.17
C PHE A 168 -55.64 -22.49 5.05
N ASP A 169 -55.76 -21.31 4.46
CA ASP A 169 -56.18 -21.13 3.06
C ASP A 169 -55.74 -19.73 2.61
N GLY A 170 -54.86 -19.66 1.59
CA GLY A 170 -54.65 -18.47 0.76
C GLY A 170 -53.28 -17.79 0.81
N ASP A 171 -52.50 -18.03 -0.25
CA ASP A 171 -51.62 -17.11 -1.00
C ASP A 171 -50.33 -16.48 -0.40
N ASP A 172 -49.22 -16.75 -1.10
CA ASP A 172 -48.10 -15.88 -1.51
C ASP A 172 -47.20 -15.09 -0.51
N ASP A 173 -47.33 -15.19 0.81
CA ASP A 173 -46.49 -14.40 1.75
C ASP A 173 -45.58 -15.21 2.72
N ILE A 174 -45.12 -16.41 2.33
CA ILE A 174 -44.34 -17.28 3.23
C ILE A 174 -42.86 -16.85 3.41
N ILE A 175 -42.31 -15.97 2.56
CA ILE A 175 -40.88 -15.60 2.64
C ILE A 175 -40.63 -14.34 3.49
N ASP A 176 -41.64 -13.50 3.73
CA ASP A 176 -41.49 -12.29 4.57
C ASP A 176 -41.68 -12.56 6.07
N HIS A 177 -42.34 -13.66 6.45
CA HIS A 177 -42.61 -13.98 7.86
C HIS A 177 -41.60 -14.93 8.54
N MET A 178 -40.59 -15.44 7.82
CA MET A 178 -39.54 -16.30 8.41
C MET A 178 -38.37 -15.54 9.06
N VAL A 179 -38.37 -14.20 9.07
CA VAL A 179 -37.24 -13.39 9.59
C VAL A 179 -37.48 -12.83 11.01
N GLU A 180 -38.63 -13.09 11.64
CA GLU A 180 -38.93 -12.54 12.98
C GLU A 180 -38.91 -13.53 14.15
N PHE A 181 -38.53 -14.80 13.95
CA PHE A 181 -38.49 -15.76 15.06
C PHE A 181 -37.32 -16.73 14.94
N GLU A 182 -36.19 -16.39 15.56
CA GLU A 182 -35.28 -17.34 16.24
C GLU A 182 -34.25 -16.56 17.09
N SER A 183 -34.67 -16.14 18.28
CA SER A 183 -33.74 -15.63 19.32
C SER A 183 -33.94 -16.31 20.68
N HIS A 184 -34.54 -17.50 20.72
CA HIS A 184 -34.63 -18.34 21.91
C HIS A 184 -34.43 -19.82 21.56
N GLY A 185 -33.27 -20.36 21.90
CA GLY A 185 -33.02 -21.80 21.73
C GLY A 185 -31.58 -22.29 21.93
N SER A 186 -30.75 -21.65 22.77
CA SER A 186 -29.51 -22.29 23.24
C SER A 186 -29.73 -22.84 24.63
N LYS A 187 -30.16 -24.10 24.72
CA LYS A 187 -29.86 -25.04 25.81
C LYS A 187 -30.38 -26.43 25.44
N GLU A 188 -29.53 -27.41 25.75
CA GLU A 188 -29.74 -28.86 25.68
C GLU A 188 -29.59 -29.53 24.30
N LEU A 189 -28.34 -29.83 23.95
CA LEU A 189 -28.00 -31.18 23.49
C LEU A 189 -26.73 -31.62 24.21
N GLY A 190 -26.91 -32.50 25.20
CA GLY A 190 -25.82 -33.25 25.81
C GLY A 190 -25.26 -34.24 24.80
N ILE A 191 -23.95 -34.12 24.55
CA ILE A 191 -23.18 -35.13 23.83
C ILE A 191 -22.10 -35.60 24.79
N ASN A 192 -22.12 -36.90 25.08
CA ASN A 192 -21.20 -37.57 25.99
C ASN A 192 -19.76 -37.43 25.50
N GLU A 193 -18.88 -37.01 26.41
CA GLU A 193 -17.45 -37.24 26.35
C GLU A 193 -17.17 -38.75 26.48
N ALA A 194 -16.78 -39.38 25.37
CA ALA A 194 -15.89 -40.54 25.34
C ALA A 194 -15.42 -40.76 23.90
N ASP A 195 -14.14 -41.08 23.77
CA ASP A 195 -13.41 -41.46 22.54
C ASP A 195 -12.83 -40.30 21.71
N ILE A 196 -11.94 -39.55 22.37
CA ILE A 196 -10.78 -38.91 21.74
C ILE A 196 -9.69 -39.97 21.61
N VAL A 197 -9.27 -40.29 20.39
CA VAL A 197 -7.90 -40.75 20.11
C VAL A 197 -7.23 -39.65 19.28
N GLU A 198 -6.34 -38.93 19.94
CA GLU A 198 -5.36 -38.05 19.34
C GLU A 198 -4.44 -38.84 18.41
N THR A 199 -4.22 -38.33 17.20
CA THR A 199 -2.92 -38.46 16.55
C THR A 199 -2.54 -37.12 15.96
N ASP A 200 -1.67 -36.40 16.69
CA ASP A 200 -0.79 -35.38 16.17
C ASP A 200 0.12 -35.97 15.07
N THR A 201 0.43 -35.18 14.05
CA THR A 201 1.83 -34.89 13.63
C THR A 201 1.88 -33.92 12.44
N SER A 202 2.41 -32.72 12.73
CA SER A 202 3.44 -31.95 12.01
C SER A 202 3.62 -32.04 10.48
N GLU A 203 3.69 -30.86 9.89
CA GLU A 203 4.50 -30.42 8.73
C GLU A 203 5.51 -31.42 8.14
N ILE A 204 5.43 -31.64 6.81
CA ILE A 204 6.59 -31.92 5.96
C ILE A 204 6.43 -31.21 4.61
N THR A 205 7.42 -30.38 4.30
CA THR A 205 7.76 -29.92 2.95
C THR A 205 8.45 -31.05 2.18
N SER A 206 8.05 -31.31 0.92
CA SER A 206 8.99 -31.60 -0.19
C SER A 206 8.24 -31.86 -1.51
N LYS A 207 8.81 -31.28 -2.57
CA LYS A 207 8.54 -31.58 -3.99
C LYS A 207 9.07 -32.95 -4.33
N THR A 208 8.36 -33.75 -5.13
CA THR A 208 8.83 -34.24 -6.45
C THR A 208 7.75 -35.02 -7.22
N ASP A 209 7.60 -34.65 -8.50
CA ASP A 209 7.35 -35.45 -9.70
C ASP A 209 6.36 -36.64 -9.68
N VAL A 210 5.19 -36.44 -10.30
CA VAL A 210 4.60 -37.38 -11.27
C VAL A 210 3.78 -36.55 -12.28
N ASP A 211 4.26 -36.44 -13.51
CA ASP A 211 3.43 -36.38 -14.72
C ASP A 211 4.30 -36.69 -15.94
N GLN A 212 4.36 -37.97 -16.28
CA GLN A 212 4.62 -38.45 -17.63
C GLN A 212 3.41 -39.27 -18.08
N ILE A 213 3.20 -39.27 -19.39
CA ILE A 213 2.29 -40.12 -20.19
C ILE A 213 0.89 -39.52 -20.39
N ILE A 214 0.74 -38.67 -21.42
CA ILE A 214 -0.14 -38.96 -22.58
C ILE A 214 0.51 -38.32 -23.82
N ASP A 215 1.02 -39.17 -24.70
CA ASP A 215 1.39 -38.86 -26.08
C ASP A 215 0.50 -39.75 -26.97
N GLY A 216 -0.12 -39.19 -28.02
CA GLY A 216 -0.63 -40.00 -29.13
C GLY A 216 -1.88 -39.52 -29.86
N ASN A 217 -1.64 -39.04 -31.09
CA ASN A 217 -2.52 -38.99 -32.27
C ASN A 217 -3.50 -37.80 -32.40
N HIS A 218 -3.16 -36.81 -33.23
CA HIS A 218 -3.46 -36.92 -34.67
C HIS A 218 -2.69 -35.86 -35.49
N SER A 219 -2.43 -36.26 -36.73
CA SER A 219 -1.58 -35.62 -37.73
C SER A 219 -2.28 -34.53 -38.56
N ASP A 220 -1.41 -33.73 -39.19
CA ASP A 220 -1.53 -33.08 -40.49
C ASP A 220 -2.06 -31.64 -40.65
N VAL A 221 -1.21 -30.89 -41.39
CA VAL A 221 -1.44 -29.74 -42.27
C VAL A 221 -1.05 -28.33 -41.77
N LYS A 222 0.25 -28.02 -41.95
CA LYS A 222 0.79 -27.00 -42.89
C LYS A 222 0.33 -25.53 -42.78
N GLY A 223 1.22 -24.70 -42.23
CA GLY A 223 1.65 -23.41 -42.80
C GLY A 223 0.84 -22.15 -42.46
N ILE A 224 1.48 -21.20 -41.78
CA ILE A 224 1.71 -19.80 -42.20
C ILE A 224 2.62 -19.16 -41.13
N VAL A 225 3.81 -18.76 -41.56
CA VAL A 225 4.75 -17.94 -40.79
C VAL A 225 4.43 -16.50 -41.17
N ASP A 226 4.01 -15.69 -40.21
CA ASP A 226 4.11 -14.24 -40.34
C ASP A 226 4.77 -13.62 -39.11
N LYS A 227 5.73 -12.77 -39.45
CA LYS A 227 6.74 -12.15 -38.60
C LYS A 227 6.11 -11.06 -37.73
N VAL A 228 6.41 -11.06 -36.43
CA VAL A 228 6.24 -9.88 -35.57
C VAL A 228 7.59 -9.15 -35.50
N PRO A 229 7.68 -7.85 -35.84
CA PRO A 229 8.95 -7.11 -35.75
C PRO A 229 9.31 -6.79 -34.29
N GLN A 230 10.59 -7.00 -33.96
CA GLN A 230 11.25 -6.39 -32.81
C GLN A 230 11.60 -4.95 -33.18
N ASP A 231 11.08 -3.97 -32.43
CA ASP A 231 11.53 -2.59 -32.53
C ASP A 231 12.68 -2.32 -31.54
N ASP A 232 13.80 -1.94 -32.12
CA ASP A 232 15.00 -1.42 -31.47
C ASP A 232 14.71 -0.09 -30.78
N ILE A 233 14.93 -0.02 -29.46
CA ILE A 233 15.03 1.25 -28.73
C ILE A 233 16.41 1.83 -29.03
N ARG A 234 16.47 2.69 -30.05
CA ARG A 234 17.65 3.46 -30.42
C ARG A 234 17.74 4.71 -29.55
N MET A 235 18.84 4.86 -28.83
CA MET A 235 19.26 6.12 -28.22
C MET A 235 19.46 7.17 -29.31
N ASN A 236 18.86 8.34 -29.17
CA ASN A 236 19.09 9.46 -30.08
C ASN A 236 20.21 10.35 -29.56
N ASP A 237 21.28 10.38 -30.36
CA ASP A 237 22.39 11.31 -30.31
C ASP A 237 22.08 12.55 -31.17
N ALA A 238 22.89 13.58 -30.96
CA ALA A 238 22.81 14.95 -31.44
C ALA A 238 22.49 15.16 -32.94
N THR A 239 21.77 16.27 -33.23
CA THR A 239 21.70 16.88 -34.57
C THR A 239 22.48 18.18 -34.62
N LYS A 240 23.52 18.19 -35.46
CA LYS A 240 24.13 19.37 -36.10
C LYS A 240 23.47 19.59 -37.46
N SER A 241 23.16 20.85 -37.81
CA SER A 241 23.29 21.52 -39.12
C SER A 241 22.79 22.98 -38.91
N ASP A 242 23.26 24.08 -39.50
CA ASP A 242 24.02 24.35 -40.73
C ASP A 242 24.81 25.69 -40.64
N ASP A 243 25.87 25.76 -41.43
CA ASP A 243 26.67 26.96 -41.78
C ASP A 243 25.86 27.98 -42.61
N VAL A 244 25.98 29.27 -42.27
CA VAL A 244 25.90 30.38 -43.23
C VAL A 244 26.97 31.42 -42.91
N THR A 245 27.95 31.52 -43.79
CA THR A 245 28.91 32.62 -43.91
C THR A 245 28.24 33.88 -44.47
N THR A 246 28.44 35.04 -43.82
CA THR A 246 28.72 36.30 -44.51
C THR A 246 29.47 37.27 -43.60
N SER A 247 30.55 37.79 -44.15
CA SER A 247 31.48 38.81 -43.65
C SER A 247 30.81 40.14 -43.30
N ASN A 248 31.41 40.90 -42.37
CA ASN A 248 31.70 42.33 -42.54
C ASN A 248 32.68 42.82 -41.45
N ASP A 249 33.82 43.31 -41.92
CA ASP A 249 34.75 44.18 -41.20
C ASP A 249 34.08 45.52 -40.85
N VAL A 250 34.34 46.05 -39.65
CA VAL A 250 34.62 47.49 -39.45
C VAL A 250 35.58 47.66 -38.26
N THR A 251 36.73 48.24 -38.57
CA THR A 251 37.78 48.81 -37.71
C THR A 251 37.34 50.08 -36.96
N THR A 252 37.85 50.30 -35.74
CA THR A 252 38.44 51.55 -35.16
C THR A 252 38.64 51.33 -33.65
N SER A 253 39.85 51.19 -33.12
CA SER A 253 40.84 52.23 -32.74
C SER A 253 40.38 53.20 -31.65
N ASN A 254 41.01 53.10 -30.47
CA ASN A 254 41.57 54.17 -29.60
C ASN A 254 42.01 53.50 -28.26
N ASP A 255 43.30 53.41 -27.91
CA ASP A 255 44.13 54.41 -27.21
C ASP A 255 43.42 54.98 -25.94
N VAL A 256 44.00 55.09 -24.72
CA VAL A 256 45.40 55.20 -24.31
C VAL A 256 45.53 55.13 -22.76
N THR A 257 46.76 54.88 -22.29
CA THR A 257 47.41 55.19 -20.98
C THR A 257 47.22 54.36 -19.70
N LYS A 258 48.38 53.83 -19.28
CA LYS A 258 48.87 53.54 -17.92
C LYS A 258 48.94 54.79 -17.04
N SER A 259 48.86 54.60 -15.72
CA SER A 259 49.79 55.22 -14.76
C SER A 259 49.82 54.48 -13.43
N ASP A 260 51.04 54.10 -13.02
CA ASP A 260 51.43 53.59 -11.71
C ASP A 260 51.31 54.67 -10.60
N HIS A 261 51.10 54.27 -9.34
CA HIS A 261 51.81 54.84 -8.18
C HIS A 261 51.65 53.98 -6.92
N ALA A 262 52.78 53.72 -6.27
CA ALA A 262 52.96 53.04 -4.99
C ALA A 262 53.17 54.05 -3.86
N THR A 263 52.90 53.64 -2.62
CA THR A 263 53.51 54.05 -1.32
C THR A 263 52.59 53.56 -0.19
N ASP A 264 52.97 53.27 1.05
CA ASP A 264 54.15 52.74 1.72
C ASP A 264 53.75 52.64 3.23
N SER A 265 54.29 51.64 3.94
CA SER A 265 54.61 51.63 5.39
C SER A 265 53.58 52.02 6.49
N ASN A 266 53.28 51.09 7.42
CA ASN A 266 53.82 51.14 8.80
C ASN A 266 53.33 49.99 9.72
N ASP A 267 54.32 49.28 10.28
CA ASP A 267 54.27 48.38 11.43
C ASP A 267 54.15 49.13 12.77
N VAL A 268 53.52 48.52 13.79
CA VAL A 268 53.92 48.63 15.21
C VAL A 268 53.59 47.33 15.97
N ALA A 269 54.65 46.70 16.54
CA ALA A 269 54.69 45.62 17.54
C ALA A 269 54.13 46.06 18.92
N ASN A 270 53.81 45.30 19.96
CA ASN A 270 54.35 44.12 20.68
C ASN A 270 53.32 43.92 21.84
N ARG A 271 53.11 42.78 22.53
CA ARG A 271 54.01 42.19 23.55
C ARG A 271 53.27 41.06 24.32
N ASP A 272 53.96 39.93 24.52
CA ASP A 272 54.09 39.00 25.68
C ASP A 272 52.97 38.92 26.75
N GLU A 273 52.55 37.75 27.27
CA GLU A 273 53.33 36.87 28.16
C GLU A 273 52.78 35.43 28.30
N VAL A 274 53.71 34.57 28.72
CA VAL A 274 53.69 33.13 28.98
C VAL A 274 53.33 32.83 30.44
N THR A 275 52.60 31.74 30.72
CA THR A 275 52.92 30.79 31.81
C THR A 275 52.37 29.39 31.50
N ASN A 276 53.28 28.41 31.47
CA ASN A 276 53.00 26.99 31.67
C ASN A 276 52.71 26.73 33.15
N ASP A 277 51.95 25.69 33.47
CA ASP A 277 52.24 24.81 34.60
C ASP A 277 51.72 23.40 34.31
N ASP A 278 52.64 22.45 34.39
CA ASP A 278 52.44 21.01 34.43
C ASP A 278 51.91 20.60 35.82
N ASP A 279 51.09 19.54 35.90
CA ASP A 279 51.09 18.69 37.09
C ASP A 279 50.69 17.24 36.77
N VAL A 280 51.37 16.34 37.46
CA VAL A 280 51.58 14.91 37.19
C VAL A 280 50.98 14.06 38.32
N MET A 281 50.29 12.97 37.95
CA MET A 281 50.06 11.68 38.65
C MET A 281 49.27 11.59 39.97
N THR A 282 48.33 10.64 40.00
CA THR A 282 48.19 9.48 40.93
C THR A 282 46.85 8.78 40.60
N ASP A 283 46.86 7.63 39.94
CA ASP A 283 46.89 6.25 40.49
C ASP A 283 45.98 6.02 41.72
N ASN A 284 44.93 5.23 41.51
CA ASN A 284 44.39 4.23 42.44
C ASN A 284 43.44 3.33 41.63
N GLY A 285 43.87 2.08 41.46
CA GLY A 285 43.04 1.00 40.94
C GLY A 285 42.01 0.50 41.96
N ASP A 286 41.04 -0.25 41.44
CA ASP A 286 40.50 -1.43 42.09
C ASP A 286 40.11 -2.42 40.98
N ASP A 287 40.75 -3.59 41.06
CA ASP A 287 40.47 -4.80 40.30
C ASP A 287 39.13 -5.41 40.76
N ASP A 288 38.37 -6.02 39.84
CA ASP A 288 37.86 -7.36 40.12
C ASP A 288 37.48 -8.14 38.84
N VAL A 289 37.75 -9.44 38.95
CA VAL A 289 38.00 -10.42 37.89
C VAL A 289 36.74 -11.27 37.61
N ILE A 290 36.49 -11.49 36.32
CA ILE A 290 35.96 -12.68 35.60
C ILE A 290 35.26 -13.78 36.45
N THR A 291 34.02 -14.14 36.08
CA THR A 291 33.63 -15.55 35.81
C THR A 291 32.56 -15.66 34.72
N ASN A 292 32.84 -16.52 33.73
CA ASN A 292 31.90 -17.12 32.78
C ASN A 292 31.13 -18.30 33.45
N ASP A 293 30.21 -18.88 32.67
CA ASP A 293 29.34 -20.05 32.89
C ASP A 293 27.99 -19.73 33.56
N GLU A 294 26.83 -20.23 33.11
CA GLU A 294 26.57 -21.44 32.32
C GLU A 294 25.18 -21.37 31.67
N SER A 295 25.01 -22.18 30.62
CA SER A 295 23.77 -22.66 30.00
C SER A 295 22.63 -23.05 30.96
N VAL A 296 21.37 -23.10 30.48
CA VAL A 296 20.48 -24.30 30.54
C VAL A 296 18.98 -23.96 30.28
N THR A 297 18.47 -24.60 29.22
CA THR A 297 17.12 -25.17 28.97
C THR A 297 15.82 -24.36 29.08
N MET A 298 15.10 -24.39 27.95
CA MET A 298 13.65 -24.45 27.88
C MET A 298 13.08 -25.61 28.72
N THR A 299 12.14 -25.30 29.60
CA THR A 299 11.09 -26.25 30.01
C THR A 299 9.74 -25.55 30.04
N SER A 300 8.84 -26.15 29.28
CA SER A 300 7.39 -25.94 29.20
C SER A 300 6.73 -25.98 30.58
N SER A 301 5.98 -24.92 30.91
CA SER A 301 4.90 -24.97 31.90
C SER A 301 3.66 -24.32 31.32
N ARG A 302 2.77 -25.22 30.88
CA ARG A 302 1.35 -25.04 30.59
C ARG A 302 0.68 -24.32 31.77
N MET A 303 0.25 -23.07 31.58
CA MET A 303 -0.69 -22.42 32.48
C MET A 303 -1.98 -22.15 31.72
N MET A 304 -3.05 -22.75 32.24
CA MET A 304 -4.43 -22.58 31.80
C MET A 304 -4.80 -21.09 31.90
N MET A 305 -5.23 -20.50 30.79
CA MET A 305 -5.91 -19.22 30.80
C MET A 305 -7.38 -19.48 31.10
N ASP A 306 -7.77 -19.27 32.35
CA ASP A 306 -9.16 -19.03 32.71
C ASP A 306 -9.67 -17.82 31.92
N HIS A 307 -10.84 -17.98 31.30
CA HIS A 307 -11.63 -16.88 30.77
C HIS A 307 -12.04 -15.97 31.93
N HIS A 308 -11.31 -14.87 32.08
CA HIS A 308 -11.80 -13.68 32.75
C HIS A 308 -12.12 -12.63 31.70
N ASP A 309 -13.42 -12.45 31.50
CA ASP A 309 -14.04 -11.25 30.96
C ASP A 309 -13.35 -10.05 31.61
N THR A 310 -12.48 -9.41 30.84
CA THR A 310 -11.78 -8.21 31.27
C THR A 310 -12.66 -7.03 30.88
N GLU A 311 -13.23 -6.41 31.91
CA GLU A 311 -14.00 -5.18 31.83
C GLU A 311 -13.24 -4.13 31.00
N ASP A 312 -13.88 -3.70 29.91
CA ASP A 312 -13.44 -2.63 29.04
C ASP A 312 -13.16 -1.36 29.82
N SER A 313 -11.93 -0.85 29.68
CA SER A 313 -11.56 0.49 30.12
C SER A 313 -12.28 1.53 29.26
N ASN A 314 -13.44 1.95 29.76
CA ASN A 314 -14.34 2.96 29.24
C ASN A 314 -13.68 4.35 29.25
N VAL A 315 -13.26 4.83 28.07
CA VAL A 315 -13.19 6.26 27.75
C VAL A 315 -13.71 6.47 26.33
N GLY A 316 -15.00 6.81 26.22
CA GLY A 316 -15.45 7.76 25.20
C GLY A 316 -16.42 7.28 24.13
N SER A 317 -17.53 6.61 24.49
CA SER A 317 -18.88 6.83 23.92
C SER A 317 -19.79 5.68 24.38
N ASN A 318 -20.93 6.00 24.98
CA ASN A 318 -21.98 5.03 25.33
C ASN A 318 -22.68 4.57 24.03
N ARG A 319 -21.96 3.86 23.16
CA ARG A 319 -22.44 3.38 21.86
C ARG A 319 -23.41 2.23 22.09
N VAL A 320 -24.49 2.27 21.33
CA VAL A 320 -25.54 1.26 21.37
C VAL A 320 -25.23 0.15 20.36
N CYS A 321 -24.53 0.49 19.26
CA CYS A 321 -24.07 -0.46 18.26
C CYS A 321 -22.82 -1.22 18.75
N GLY A 322 -22.87 -2.55 18.73
CA GLY A 322 -21.73 -3.43 19.05
C GLY A 322 -20.68 -3.57 17.94
N GLY A 323 -20.85 -2.85 16.83
CA GLY A 323 -20.04 -2.99 15.63
C GLY A 323 -20.62 -3.97 14.62
N HIS A 324 -20.27 -3.77 13.35
CA HIS A 324 -20.68 -4.57 12.21
C HIS A 324 -19.45 -5.07 11.45
N GLU A 325 -19.52 -6.28 10.90
CA GLU A 325 -18.51 -6.81 10.00
C GLU A 325 -18.74 -6.28 8.57
N VAL A 326 -17.73 -5.59 8.06
CA VAL A 326 -17.76 -4.91 6.77
C VAL A 326 -16.70 -5.52 5.86
N ALA A 327 -17.13 -5.88 4.64
CA ALA A 327 -16.26 -6.36 3.58
C ALA A 327 -16.11 -5.31 2.49
N LEU A 328 -14.87 -4.94 2.16
CA LEU A 328 -14.55 -4.09 1.01
C LEU A 328 -13.81 -4.93 -0.04
N PRO A 329 -14.48 -5.39 -1.12
CA PRO A 329 -13.82 -6.11 -2.21
C PRO A 329 -12.64 -5.31 -2.76
N ILE A 330 -11.43 -5.88 -2.71
CA ILE A 330 -10.17 -5.15 -2.94
C ILE A 330 -10.17 -4.51 -4.33
N GLU A 331 -10.44 -5.28 -5.38
CA GLU A 331 -10.41 -4.78 -6.76
C GLU A 331 -11.43 -3.65 -6.99
N LYS A 332 -12.64 -3.77 -6.42
CA LYS A 332 -13.68 -2.75 -6.54
C LYS A 332 -13.32 -1.49 -5.76
N ALA A 333 -12.79 -1.63 -4.54
CA ALA A 333 -12.37 -0.51 -3.71
C ALA A 333 -11.20 0.26 -4.34
N VAL A 334 -10.19 -0.46 -4.83
CA VAL A 334 -9.02 0.11 -5.54
C VAL A 334 -9.44 0.94 -6.75
N GLN A 335 -10.38 0.44 -7.55
CA GLN A 335 -10.93 1.17 -8.69
C GLN A 335 -11.81 2.36 -8.25
N GLN A 336 -12.78 2.16 -7.36
CA GLN A 336 -13.71 3.23 -6.95
C GLN A 336 -13.03 4.39 -6.23
N LEU A 337 -11.92 4.14 -5.54
CA LEU A 337 -11.18 5.14 -4.78
C LEU A 337 -9.99 5.71 -5.56
N ASP A 338 -9.62 5.13 -6.71
CA ASP A 338 -8.38 5.40 -7.46
C ASP A 338 -7.12 5.35 -6.56
N MET A 339 -7.08 4.34 -5.69
CA MET A 339 -6.04 4.11 -4.69
C MET A 339 -5.45 2.72 -4.86
N LYS A 340 -4.14 2.58 -4.64
CA LYS A 340 -3.51 1.25 -4.59
C LYS A 340 -3.96 0.49 -3.34
N GLU A 341 -3.87 -0.84 -3.40
CA GLU A 341 -4.24 -1.73 -2.29
C GLU A 341 -3.50 -1.36 -0.99
N GLU A 342 -2.19 -1.11 -1.09
CA GLU A 342 -1.34 -0.78 0.06
C GLU A 342 -1.73 0.57 0.69
N ALA A 343 -2.26 1.49 -0.11
CA ALA A 343 -2.73 2.78 0.40
C ALA A 343 -4.01 2.61 1.21
N ILE A 344 -4.95 1.77 0.76
CA ILE A 344 -6.18 1.46 1.52
C ILE A 344 -5.81 0.76 2.83
N GLU A 345 -4.95 -0.26 2.76
CA GLU A 345 -4.45 -0.98 3.93
C GLU A 345 -3.80 -0.04 4.95
N THR A 346 -2.93 0.88 4.50
CA THR A 346 -2.30 1.89 5.36
C THR A 346 -3.33 2.75 6.09
N LEU A 347 -4.39 3.20 5.41
CA LEU A 347 -5.44 3.99 6.05
C LEU A 347 -6.23 3.16 7.07
N LEU A 348 -6.52 1.89 6.78
CA LEU A 348 -7.15 0.99 7.74
C LEU A 348 -6.29 0.82 9.00
N CYS A 349 -4.98 0.63 8.84
CA CYS A 349 -4.04 0.53 9.96
C CYS A 349 -4.02 1.83 10.80
N TYR A 350 -4.10 3.00 10.17
CA TYR A 350 -4.19 4.26 10.92
C TYR A 350 -5.47 4.36 11.75
N LEU A 351 -6.60 3.86 11.24
CA LEU A 351 -7.88 3.83 11.98
C LEU A 351 -7.83 2.86 13.17
N GLU A 352 -7.19 1.71 13.00
CA GLU A 352 -7.02 0.69 14.05
C GLU A 352 -6.06 1.16 15.16
N LEU A 353 -4.94 1.79 14.79
CA LEU A 353 -3.96 2.32 15.73
C LEU A 353 -4.41 3.62 16.41
N HIS A 354 -5.52 4.23 15.99
CA HIS A 354 -6.04 5.43 16.61
C HIS A 354 -6.46 5.18 18.06
N ALA A 355 -6.36 6.19 18.93
CA ALA A 355 -6.71 6.06 20.35
C ALA A 355 -8.17 5.63 20.58
N LYS A 356 -9.08 6.05 19.68
CA LYS A 356 -10.50 5.64 19.70
C LYS A 356 -10.77 4.26 19.08
N ARG A 357 -9.75 3.60 18.50
CA ARG A 357 -9.83 2.30 17.79
C ARG A 357 -11.08 2.21 16.90
N TRP A 358 -11.17 3.09 15.91
CA TRP A 358 -12.39 3.21 15.11
C TRP A 358 -12.72 1.95 14.31
N VAL A 359 -11.71 1.14 14.00
CA VAL A 359 -11.83 -0.08 13.21
C VAL A 359 -10.98 -1.16 13.85
N GLN A 360 -11.44 -2.40 13.77
CA GLN A 360 -10.62 -3.59 14.01
C GLN A 360 -10.40 -4.31 12.69
N ILE A 361 -9.14 -4.57 12.32
CA ILE A 361 -8.82 -5.28 11.08
C ILE A 361 -8.91 -6.78 11.34
N LEU A 362 -9.70 -7.48 10.51
CA LEU A 362 -9.90 -8.92 10.57
C LEU A 362 -9.18 -9.60 9.39
N LYS A 363 -9.10 -10.94 9.44
CA LYS A 363 -8.51 -11.71 8.33
C LYS A 363 -9.30 -11.49 7.05
N SER A 364 -8.61 -11.17 5.95
CA SER A 364 -9.23 -11.02 4.62
C SER A 364 -10.03 -12.26 4.24
N VAL A 365 -11.21 -12.03 3.68
CA VAL A 365 -12.14 -13.09 3.28
C VAL A 365 -12.62 -12.88 1.85
N ARG A 366 -13.20 -13.93 1.26
CA ARG A 366 -13.94 -13.82 0.00
C ARG A 366 -15.37 -13.42 0.30
N SER A 367 -15.73 -12.18 -0.03
CA SER A 367 -16.97 -11.55 0.43
C SER A 367 -18.19 -11.88 -0.42
N THR A 368 -18.02 -12.51 -1.59
CA THR A 368 -19.11 -12.79 -2.51
C THR A 368 -19.29 -14.29 -2.72
N CYS A 369 -20.49 -14.79 -2.43
CA CYS A 369 -20.88 -16.17 -2.65
C CYS A 369 -21.75 -16.26 -3.90
N THR A 370 -21.46 -17.22 -4.77
CA THR A 370 -22.28 -17.57 -5.93
C THR A 370 -22.73 -19.04 -5.83
N LEU A 371 -24.04 -19.25 -5.83
CA LEU A 371 -24.68 -20.55 -5.83
C LEU A 371 -25.27 -20.82 -7.21
N LYS A 372 -24.84 -21.90 -7.88
CA LYS A 372 -25.39 -22.34 -9.17
C LYS A 372 -26.13 -23.66 -9.00
N PHE A 373 -27.37 -23.71 -9.48
CA PHE A 373 -28.27 -24.86 -9.33
C PHE A 373 -28.52 -25.49 -10.71
N TYR A 374 -28.03 -26.71 -10.94
CA TYR A 374 -28.23 -27.41 -12.22
C TYR A 374 -29.68 -27.81 -12.45
N GLY A 375 -30.43 -28.11 -11.38
CA GLY A 375 -31.87 -28.38 -11.43
C GLY A 375 -32.73 -27.14 -11.68
N GLY A 376 -32.11 -26.00 -11.98
CA GLY A 376 -32.79 -24.78 -12.36
C GLY A 376 -33.48 -24.06 -11.18
N PRO A 377 -34.46 -23.18 -11.46
CA PRO A 377 -35.12 -22.36 -10.44
C PRO A 377 -35.95 -23.17 -9.42
N ALA A 378 -36.49 -24.32 -9.85
CA ALA A 378 -37.21 -25.22 -8.95
C ALA A 378 -36.28 -25.79 -7.86
N HIS A 379 -35.01 -26.07 -8.22
CA HIS A 379 -34.00 -26.55 -7.30
C HIS A 379 -33.61 -25.50 -6.27
N LEU A 380 -33.37 -24.26 -6.74
CA LEU A 380 -33.13 -23.12 -5.87
C LEU A 380 -34.27 -22.94 -4.85
N HIS A 381 -35.53 -23.00 -5.29
CA HIS A 381 -36.67 -22.85 -4.39
C HIS A 381 -36.75 -23.99 -3.36
N TYR A 382 -36.51 -25.24 -3.79
CA TYR A 382 -36.49 -26.41 -2.91
C TYR A 382 -35.42 -26.30 -1.82
N VAL A 383 -34.24 -25.79 -2.16
CA VAL A 383 -33.13 -25.60 -1.22
C VAL A 383 -33.38 -24.40 -0.30
N ALA A 384 -33.90 -23.29 -0.83
CA ALA A 384 -34.23 -22.10 -0.05
C ALA A 384 -35.30 -22.33 1.02
N GLN A 385 -36.10 -23.40 0.93
CA GLN A 385 -37.05 -23.79 1.98
C GLN A 385 -36.39 -24.56 3.14
N ARG A 386 -35.15 -25.03 2.95
CA ARG A 386 -34.45 -25.93 3.89
C ARG A 386 -33.16 -25.36 4.47
N VAL A 387 -32.57 -24.38 3.79
CA VAL A 387 -31.27 -23.79 4.17
C VAL A 387 -31.47 -22.31 4.48
N PRO A 388 -31.45 -21.91 5.77
CA PRO A 388 -31.73 -20.53 6.20
C PRO A 388 -30.88 -19.48 5.48
N MET A 389 -29.59 -19.76 5.29
CA MET A 389 -28.68 -18.88 4.55
C MET A 389 -29.11 -18.62 3.11
N VAL A 390 -29.64 -19.65 2.43
CA VAL A 390 -30.12 -19.52 1.05
C VAL A 390 -31.45 -18.77 1.05
N THR A 391 -32.32 -18.99 2.05
CA THR A 391 -33.53 -18.19 2.26
C THR A 391 -33.20 -16.72 2.40
N ALA A 392 -32.27 -16.38 3.31
CA ALA A 392 -31.82 -15.01 3.56
C ALA A 392 -31.21 -14.38 2.30
N ALA A 393 -30.40 -15.12 1.54
CA ALA A 393 -29.85 -14.67 0.27
C ALA A 393 -30.92 -14.37 -0.80
N VAL A 394 -31.98 -15.18 -0.88
CA VAL A 394 -33.11 -14.92 -1.77
C VAL A 394 -33.89 -13.68 -1.33
N ALA A 395 -34.14 -13.53 -0.02
CA ALA A 395 -34.80 -12.35 0.54
C ALA A 395 -33.99 -11.07 0.27
N TYR A 396 -32.67 -11.11 0.51
CA TYR A 396 -31.74 -10.03 0.20
C TYR A 396 -31.79 -9.63 -1.28
N ALA A 397 -31.73 -10.61 -2.19
CA ALA A 397 -31.80 -10.36 -3.63
C ALA A 397 -33.16 -9.77 -4.06
N ARG A 398 -34.27 -10.16 -3.41
CA ARG A 398 -35.60 -9.58 -3.65
C ARG A 398 -35.69 -8.13 -3.19
N LYS A 399 -35.21 -7.82 -1.98
CA LYS A 399 -35.19 -6.46 -1.41
C LYS A 399 -34.46 -5.46 -2.32
N ARG A 400 -33.42 -5.91 -3.02
CA ARG A 400 -32.66 -5.10 -3.99
C ARG A 400 -33.17 -5.14 -5.43
N GLY A 401 -34.29 -5.82 -5.70
CA GLY A 401 -34.84 -5.97 -7.06
C GLY A 401 -33.95 -6.78 -8.02
N GLN A 402 -33.01 -7.55 -7.49
CA GLN A 402 -32.05 -8.35 -8.25
C GLN A 402 -32.53 -9.79 -8.49
N PHE A 403 -33.58 -10.22 -7.78
CA PHE A 403 -34.14 -11.57 -7.92
C PHE A 403 -35.14 -11.67 -9.09
N LYS A 404 -34.87 -12.56 -10.04
CA LYS A 404 -35.84 -12.97 -11.08
C LYS A 404 -36.40 -14.35 -10.75
N ARG A 405 -37.70 -14.57 -10.96
CA ARG A 405 -38.37 -15.86 -10.65
C ARG A 405 -37.76 -17.08 -11.37
N ASN A 406 -37.17 -16.89 -12.55
CA ASN A 406 -36.59 -17.96 -13.37
C ASN A 406 -35.06 -18.10 -13.21
N THR A 407 -34.53 -17.69 -12.06
CA THR A 407 -33.07 -17.68 -11.82
C THR A 407 -32.60 -19.01 -11.27
N SER A 408 -31.52 -19.56 -11.84
CA SER A 408 -30.83 -20.77 -11.37
C SER A 408 -29.46 -20.48 -10.76
N CYS A 409 -29.10 -19.20 -10.61
CA CYS A 409 -27.82 -18.74 -10.08
C CYS A 409 -28.04 -17.55 -9.13
N LEU A 410 -27.58 -17.66 -7.89
CA LEU A 410 -27.74 -16.62 -6.88
C LEU A 410 -26.35 -16.11 -6.46
N THR A 411 -26.07 -14.84 -6.70
CA THR A 411 -24.82 -14.18 -6.29
C THR A 411 -25.14 -13.08 -5.28
N PHE A 412 -24.49 -13.09 -4.13
CA PHE A 412 -24.78 -12.18 -3.02
C PHE A 412 -23.55 -11.93 -2.14
N PRO A 413 -23.48 -10.76 -1.45
CA PRO A 413 -22.45 -10.48 -0.45
C PRO A 413 -22.75 -11.28 0.81
N ILE A 414 -21.93 -12.28 1.12
CA ILE A 414 -22.19 -13.19 2.24
C ILE A 414 -22.08 -12.47 3.59
N LEU A 415 -21.09 -11.59 3.74
CA LEU A 415 -20.82 -10.90 4.99
C LEU A 415 -21.95 -9.95 5.40
N GLU A 416 -22.52 -9.19 4.46
CA GLU A 416 -23.67 -8.30 4.75
C GLU A 416 -24.85 -9.10 5.32
N ILE A 417 -25.15 -10.27 4.75
CA ILE A 417 -26.27 -11.10 5.20
C ILE A 417 -25.97 -11.74 6.56
N VAL A 418 -24.76 -12.25 6.74
CA VAL A 418 -24.33 -12.87 8.00
C VAL A 418 -24.38 -11.86 9.14
N ASP A 419 -23.92 -10.62 8.90
CA ASP A 419 -23.97 -9.53 9.87
C ASP A 419 -25.41 -9.10 10.18
N GLU A 420 -26.26 -8.91 9.15
CA GLU A 420 -27.69 -8.58 9.34
C GLU A 420 -28.44 -9.65 10.15
N MET A 421 -28.08 -10.94 9.97
CA MET A 421 -28.70 -12.06 10.68
C MET A 421 -28.04 -12.37 12.03
N GLY A 422 -26.93 -11.73 12.37
CA GLY A 422 -26.16 -12.00 13.59
C GLY A 422 -25.52 -13.39 13.61
N TRP A 423 -25.18 -13.94 12.45
CA TRP A 423 -24.51 -15.24 12.33
C TRP A 423 -22.99 -15.09 12.30
N ASP A 424 -22.27 -16.17 12.57
CA ASP A 424 -20.82 -16.23 12.37
C ASP A 424 -20.51 -16.64 10.92
N LEU A 425 -19.55 -15.96 10.28
CA LEU A 425 -19.20 -16.21 8.88
C LEU A 425 -18.69 -17.65 8.65
N GLU A 426 -17.84 -18.17 9.54
CA GLU A 426 -17.09 -19.39 9.27
C GLU A 426 -17.95 -20.67 9.33
N PRO A 427 -18.88 -20.83 10.28
CA PRO A 427 -19.89 -21.91 10.25
C PRO A 427 -20.78 -21.83 9.01
N VAL A 428 -21.29 -20.65 8.68
CA VAL A 428 -22.12 -20.40 7.50
C VAL A 428 -21.38 -20.79 6.21
N ARG A 429 -20.11 -20.42 6.10
CA ARG A 429 -19.27 -20.76 4.95
C ARG A 429 -19.09 -22.27 4.81
N ARG A 430 -18.90 -22.99 5.92
CA ARG A 430 -18.82 -24.46 5.95
C ARG A 430 -20.14 -25.11 5.52
N GLU A 431 -21.27 -24.61 6.00
CA GLU A 431 -22.60 -25.09 5.62
C GLU A 431 -22.84 -24.93 4.11
N LEU A 432 -22.58 -23.73 3.58
CA LEU A 432 -22.73 -23.45 2.15
C LEU A 432 -21.83 -24.35 1.28
N TYR A 433 -20.56 -24.54 1.65
CA TYR A 433 -19.70 -25.49 0.93
C TYR A 433 -20.21 -26.93 1.01
N GLY A 434 -20.78 -27.32 2.16
CA GLY A 434 -21.37 -28.64 2.39
C GLY A 434 -22.60 -28.93 1.52
N LEU A 435 -23.30 -27.90 1.04
CA LEU A 435 -24.45 -28.07 0.15
C LEU A 435 -24.12 -28.90 -1.10
N GLN A 436 -22.90 -28.80 -1.61
CA GLN A 436 -22.46 -29.51 -2.82
C GLN A 436 -22.47 -31.05 -2.67
N TRP A 437 -22.39 -31.52 -1.42
CA TRP A 437 -22.25 -32.93 -1.05
C TRP A 437 -23.47 -33.48 -0.29
N ASN A 438 -24.58 -32.74 -0.28
CA ASN A 438 -25.79 -33.12 0.42
C ASN A 438 -26.81 -33.77 -0.53
N GLU A 439 -26.85 -35.11 -0.57
CA GLU A 439 -27.78 -35.86 -1.43
C GLU A 439 -29.26 -35.55 -1.15
N GLY A 440 -29.61 -35.18 0.10
CA GLY A 440 -30.97 -34.82 0.48
C GLY A 440 -31.49 -33.53 -0.18
N LEU A 441 -30.59 -32.74 -0.78
CA LEU A 441 -30.91 -31.52 -1.51
C LEU A 441 -31.09 -31.74 -3.02
N ARG A 442 -30.97 -32.97 -3.52
CA ARG A 442 -31.15 -33.31 -4.93
C ARG A 442 -32.63 -33.38 -5.32
N LEU A 443 -32.99 -32.87 -6.50
CA LEU A 443 -34.35 -33.02 -7.03
C LEU A 443 -34.61 -34.43 -7.55
N ALA A 444 -35.81 -34.95 -7.29
CA ALA A 444 -36.25 -36.23 -7.85
C ALA A 444 -36.34 -36.16 -9.38
N GLY A 445 -35.56 -36.99 -10.07
CA GLY A 445 -35.56 -37.08 -11.55
C GLY A 445 -34.28 -36.63 -12.24
N GLU A 446 -33.31 -36.03 -11.52
CA GLU A 446 -31.99 -35.72 -12.08
C GLU A 446 -31.17 -37.01 -12.26
N THR A 447 -31.12 -37.52 -13.49
CA THR A 447 -30.30 -38.68 -13.86
C THR A 447 -29.05 -38.17 -14.59
N GLY A 448 -27.85 -38.38 -14.01
CA GLY A 448 -26.58 -37.95 -14.61
C GLY A 448 -25.55 -37.31 -13.68
N LEU A 449 -25.93 -36.95 -12.44
CA LEU A 449 -24.97 -36.51 -11.41
C LEU A 449 -24.38 -37.71 -10.67
N SER A 450 -23.06 -37.67 -10.45
CA SER A 450 -22.31 -38.65 -9.65
C SER A 450 -22.94 -38.82 -8.26
N ALA A 451 -22.85 -40.04 -7.71
CA ALA A 451 -23.32 -40.33 -6.35
C ALA A 451 -22.62 -39.39 -5.34
N GLY A 452 -23.37 -38.88 -4.36
CA GLY A 452 -22.89 -37.94 -3.35
C GLY A 452 -23.09 -36.45 -3.67
N HIS A 453 -23.43 -36.08 -4.92
CA HIS A 453 -23.59 -34.67 -5.29
C HIS A 453 -25.05 -34.19 -5.30
N SER A 454 -25.25 -32.96 -4.82
CA SER A 454 -26.56 -32.31 -4.76
C SER A 454 -26.98 -31.61 -6.05
N GLY A 455 -26.06 -31.40 -7.01
CA GLY A 455 -26.31 -30.57 -8.21
C GLY A 455 -26.17 -29.06 -7.96
N ILE A 456 -25.58 -28.67 -6.83
CA ILE A 456 -25.29 -27.29 -6.47
C ILE A 456 -23.79 -27.05 -6.56
N ILE A 457 -23.37 -25.96 -7.19
CA ILE A 457 -21.98 -25.47 -7.15
C ILE A 457 -21.93 -24.22 -6.28
N VAL A 458 -20.95 -24.17 -5.39
CA VAL A 458 -20.71 -23.03 -4.50
C VAL A 458 -19.35 -22.43 -4.77
N GLU A 459 -19.34 -21.17 -5.18
CA GLU A 459 -18.13 -20.42 -5.52
C GLU A 459 -18.02 -19.18 -4.61
N PHE A 460 -16.90 -19.06 -3.90
CA PHE A 460 -16.55 -17.85 -3.16
C PHE A 460 -15.55 -17.05 -3.99
N THR A 461 -15.87 -15.78 -4.22
CA THR A 461 -15.16 -14.83 -5.09
C THR A 461 -14.95 -13.51 -4.35
N ASP A 462 -14.23 -12.58 -4.98
CA ASP A 462 -13.95 -11.24 -4.46
C ASP A 462 -13.21 -11.24 -3.12
N LEU A 463 -11.87 -11.29 -3.16
CA LEU A 463 -11.05 -11.07 -1.96
C LEU A 463 -11.30 -9.64 -1.44
N ALA A 464 -11.59 -9.52 -0.15
CA ALA A 464 -12.00 -8.28 0.48
C ALA A 464 -11.16 -7.97 1.72
N PHE A 465 -10.95 -6.67 1.95
CA PHE A 465 -10.60 -6.19 3.29
C PHE A 465 -11.77 -6.48 4.21
N HIS A 466 -11.47 -7.10 5.35
CA HIS A 466 -12.47 -7.49 6.33
C HIS A 466 -12.21 -6.69 7.60
N VAL A 467 -13.19 -5.90 8.02
CA VAL A 467 -13.04 -5.03 9.18
C VAL A 467 -14.30 -5.05 10.03
N ARG A 468 -14.15 -4.83 11.33
CA ARG A 468 -15.26 -4.55 12.24
C ARG A 468 -15.28 -3.07 12.58
N ALA A 469 -16.42 -2.42 12.35
CA ALA A 469 -16.57 -0.97 12.53
C ALA A 469 -17.96 -0.62 13.10
N PRO A 470 -18.12 0.47 13.86
CA PRO A 470 -19.43 0.89 14.36
C PRO A 470 -20.28 1.47 13.23
N GLY A 471 -21.56 1.11 13.18
CA GLY A 471 -22.50 1.63 12.20
C GLY A 471 -23.25 2.90 12.65
N ASP A 472 -22.97 3.39 13.85
CA ASP A 472 -23.74 4.44 14.51
C ASP A 472 -23.04 5.81 14.59
N LEU A 473 -21.94 5.97 13.87
CA LEU A 473 -21.17 7.21 13.78
C LEU A 473 -22.03 8.37 13.25
N SER A 474 -21.98 9.51 13.93
CA SER A 474 -22.59 10.76 13.45
C SER A 474 -21.85 11.32 12.22
N GLY A 475 -22.47 12.27 11.52
CA GLY A 475 -21.80 13.00 10.43
C GLY A 475 -20.52 13.68 10.90
N ASP A 476 -20.58 14.34 12.06
CA ASP A 476 -19.43 15.03 12.66
C ASP A 476 -18.30 14.05 13.03
N GLU A 477 -18.64 12.86 13.54
CA GLU A 477 -17.64 11.82 13.83
C GLU A 477 -17.00 11.29 12.54
N LYS A 478 -17.76 11.11 11.46
CA LYS A 478 -17.20 10.72 10.16
C LYS A 478 -16.29 11.80 9.59
N ASP A 479 -16.61 13.07 9.79
CA ASP A 479 -15.76 14.19 9.39
C ASP A 479 -14.49 14.26 10.24
N GLU A 480 -14.55 13.95 11.55
CA GLU A 480 -13.38 13.80 12.43
C GLU A 480 -12.44 12.68 11.93
N VAL A 481 -13.02 11.54 11.51
CA VAL A 481 -12.24 10.44 10.90
C VAL A 481 -11.55 10.90 9.61
N CYS A 482 -12.27 11.64 8.75
CA CYS A 482 -11.70 12.18 7.52
C CYS A 482 -10.57 13.18 7.81
N ASP A 483 -10.75 14.07 8.78
CA ASP A 483 -9.74 15.04 9.22
C ASP A 483 -8.47 14.35 9.70
N PHE A 484 -8.61 13.34 10.57
CA PHE A 484 -7.49 12.57 11.08
C PHE A 484 -6.68 11.90 9.96
N LEU A 485 -7.35 11.22 9.03
CA LEU A 485 -6.68 10.56 7.92
C LEU A 485 -6.01 11.56 6.99
N GLU A 486 -6.66 12.68 6.69
CA GLU A 486 -6.08 13.73 5.86
C GLU A 486 -4.84 14.33 6.51
N ASP A 487 -4.88 14.65 7.81
CA ASP A 487 -3.74 15.22 8.54
C ASP A 487 -2.54 14.26 8.52
N ARG A 488 -2.76 12.96 8.67
CA ARG A 488 -1.72 11.92 8.56
C ARG A 488 -1.11 11.88 7.16
N ILE A 489 -1.93 11.86 6.12
CA ILE A 489 -1.47 11.85 4.72
C ILE A 489 -0.69 13.13 4.40
N MET A 490 -1.19 14.30 4.82
CA MET A 490 -0.52 15.58 4.58
C MET A 490 0.80 15.70 5.34
N ALA A 491 0.87 15.22 6.58
CA ALA A 491 2.11 15.21 7.36
C ALA A 491 3.17 14.33 6.68
N GLN A 492 2.78 13.15 6.20
CA GLN A 492 3.65 12.24 5.47
C GLN A 492 4.12 12.86 4.14
N GLU A 493 3.23 13.49 3.37
CA GLU A 493 3.57 14.19 2.12
C GLU A 493 4.61 15.29 2.37
N ARG A 494 4.35 16.16 3.36
CA ARG A 494 5.23 17.27 3.72
C ARG A 494 6.58 16.79 4.21
N SER A 495 6.61 15.77 5.06
CA SER A 495 7.84 15.17 5.58
C SER A 495 8.66 14.54 4.45
N GLN A 496 8.04 13.79 3.54
CA GLN A 496 8.73 13.17 2.40
C GLN A 496 9.30 14.22 1.45
N VAL A 497 8.51 15.25 1.12
CA VAL A 497 8.96 16.33 0.23
C VAL A 497 10.08 17.15 0.88
N GLY A 498 9.97 17.47 2.18
CA GLY A 498 11.04 18.14 2.93
C GLY A 498 12.32 17.30 3.01
N GLN A 499 12.19 15.99 3.21
CA GLN A 499 13.34 15.06 3.21
C GLN A 499 14.04 15.04 1.85
N LEU A 500 13.28 14.99 0.74
CA LEU A 500 13.85 15.06 -0.61
C LEU A 500 14.63 16.34 -0.86
N HIS A 501 14.09 17.48 -0.40
CA HIS A 501 14.79 18.76 -0.50
C HIS A 501 16.06 18.79 0.35
N ASN A 502 16.03 18.26 1.57
CA ASN A 502 17.21 18.19 2.45
C ASN A 502 18.31 17.30 1.87
N VAL A 503 17.95 16.17 1.26
CA VAL A 503 18.87 15.30 0.55
C VAL A 503 19.49 16.03 -0.63
N TRP A 504 18.66 16.65 -1.48
CA TRP A 504 19.13 17.42 -2.63
C TRP A 504 20.06 18.56 -2.21
N SER A 505 19.67 19.38 -1.24
CA SER A 505 20.47 20.52 -0.81
C SER A 505 21.81 20.09 -0.25
N THR A 506 21.84 19.01 0.54
CA THR A 506 23.05 18.46 1.16
C THR A 506 24.05 17.97 0.11
N PHE A 507 23.57 17.21 -0.88
CA PHE A 507 24.41 16.68 -1.94
C PHE A 507 24.80 17.78 -2.94
N ASN A 508 23.89 18.66 -3.34
CA ASN A 508 24.13 19.71 -4.32
C ASN A 508 25.13 20.77 -3.83
N THR A 509 25.06 21.16 -2.55
CA THR A 509 26.06 22.08 -1.94
C THR A 509 27.47 21.50 -1.87
N ARG A 510 27.59 20.18 -1.95
CA ARG A 510 28.85 19.41 -1.86
C ARG A 510 29.26 18.79 -3.19
N ALA A 511 28.52 19.07 -4.26
CA ALA A 511 28.78 18.49 -5.57
C ALA A 511 29.87 19.28 -6.31
N HIS A 512 30.74 18.56 -6.98
CA HIS A 512 31.63 19.14 -7.98
C HIS A 512 30.91 19.20 -9.34
N PRO A 513 31.13 20.25 -10.15
CA PRO A 513 30.54 20.35 -11.49
C PRO A 513 30.84 19.15 -12.39
N ASN A 514 32.01 18.52 -12.22
CA ASN A 514 32.43 17.43 -13.06
C ASN A 514 33.10 16.30 -12.26
N CYS A 515 32.83 15.06 -12.65
CA CYS A 515 33.30 13.87 -11.92
C CYS A 515 34.83 13.68 -11.94
N TRP A 516 35.53 14.19 -12.96
CA TRP A 516 36.99 14.06 -13.02
C TRP A 516 37.72 14.83 -11.93
N GLN A 517 37.07 15.83 -11.32
CA GLN A 517 37.65 16.60 -10.21
C GLN A 517 37.85 15.74 -8.95
N SER A 518 37.19 14.59 -8.87
CA SER A 518 37.32 13.61 -7.78
C SER A 518 37.61 12.21 -8.29
N ALA A 519 38.07 12.06 -9.54
CA ALA A 519 38.29 10.75 -10.15
C ALA A 519 39.61 10.09 -9.75
N GLU A 520 40.63 10.87 -9.37
CA GLU A 520 41.94 10.35 -8.96
C GLU A 520 42.07 10.26 -7.43
N GLU A 521 41.68 11.32 -6.70
CA GLU A 521 41.61 11.33 -5.24
C GLU A 521 40.29 11.95 -4.78
N CYS A 522 39.73 11.39 -3.69
CA CYS A 522 38.53 11.93 -3.06
C CYS A 522 38.86 13.20 -2.27
N ASP A 523 38.04 14.23 -2.39
CA ASP A 523 38.13 15.42 -1.53
C ASP A 523 37.74 15.03 -0.09
N LYS A 524 38.75 14.87 0.76
CA LYS A 524 38.59 14.46 2.17
C LYS A 524 37.81 15.47 3.00
N THR A 525 37.81 16.74 2.61
CA THR A 525 37.06 17.80 3.29
C THR A 525 35.58 17.63 3.03
N VAL A 526 35.20 17.48 1.76
CA VAL A 526 33.81 17.27 1.34
C VAL A 526 33.28 15.93 1.84
N ASP A 527 34.07 14.86 1.76
CA ASP A 527 33.72 13.54 2.29
C ASP A 527 33.50 13.56 3.80
N GLY A 528 34.39 14.20 4.56
CA GLY A 528 34.27 14.35 6.01
C GLY A 528 33.04 15.16 6.42
N ASP A 529 32.79 16.29 5.74
CA ASP A 529 31.64 17.15 5.99
C ASP A 529 30.32 16.43 5.65
N LEU A 530 30.23 15.75 4.50
CA LEU A 530 29.05 14.94 4.12
C LEU A 530 28.75 13.86 5.16
N LYS A 531 29.77 13.12 5.61
CA LYS A 531 29.63 12.11 6.66
C LYS A 531 29.17 12.73 7.97
N SER A 532 29.66 13.91 8.33
CA SER A 532 29.26 14.61 9.55
C SER A 532 27.77 15.01 9.53
N VAL A 533 27.29 15.55 8.41
CA VAL A 533 25.87 15.95 8.25
C VAL A 533 24.95 14.74 8.29
N ILE A 534 25.31 13.66 7.59
CA ILE A 534 24.53 12.41 7.61
C ILE A 534 24.52 11.83 9.03
N LYS A 535 25.66 11.81 9.72
CA LYS A 535 25.73 11.33 11.11
C LYS A 535 24.84 12.16 12.03
N ALA A 536 24.91 13.49 11.95
CA ALA A 536 24.06 14.39 12.71
C ALA A 536 22.57 14.17 12.43
N TYR A 537 22.20 13.87 11.18
CA TYR A 537 20.83 13.50 10.81
C TYR A 537 20.33 12.28 11.60
N PHE A 538 21.10 11.19 11.64
CA PHE A 538 20.71 9.99 12.39
C PHE A 538 20.74 10.18 13.92
N GLU A 539 21.63 11.02 14.42
CA GLU A 539 21.71 11.34 15.86
C GLU A 539 20.60 12.28 16.32
N SER A 540 20.04 13.09 15.41
CA SER A 540 19.02 14.10 15.76
C SER A 540 17.72 13.50 16.28
N GLY A 541 17.43 12.21 16.02
CA GLY A 541 16.26 11.49 16.55
C GLY A 541 14.89 12.12 16.23
N ASN A 542 14.85 13.17 15.41
CA ASN A 542 13.67 13.99 15.22
C ASN A 542 12.71 13.31 14.24
N ASP A 543 11.55 12.91 14.76
CA ASP A 543 10.42 12.50 13.94
C ASP A 543 9.78 13.74 13.29
N VAL A 544 10.30 14.10 12.11
CA VAL A 544 9.80 15.22 11.30
C VAL A 544 8.31 15.03 10.97
N THR A 545 7.87 13.80 10.75
CA THR A 545 6.45 13.53 10.44
C THR A 545 5.56 13.84 11.64
N LYS A 546 6.00 13.49 12.86
CA LYS A 546 5.28 13.86 14.09
C LYS A 546 5.21 15.37 14.29
N SER A 547 6.31 16.09 14.05
CA SER A 547 6.32 17.55 14.14
C SER A 547 5.38 18.21 13.13
N GLU A 548 5.38 17.74 11.88
CA GLU A 548 4.44 18.21 10.85
C GLU A 548 2.97 17.90 11.23
N LEU A 549 2.72 16.72 11.81
CA LEU A 549 1.37 16.34 12.26
C LEU A 549 0.86 17.26 13.38
N GLU A 550 1.72 17.60 14.35
CA GLU A 550 1.40 18.55 15.43
C GLU A 550 1.12 19.96 14.87
N ALA A 551 1.92 20.40 13.90
CA ALA A 551 1.71 21.68 13.21
C ALA A 551 0.37 21.70 12.45
N LEU A 552 0.05 20.64 11.70
CA LEU A 552 -1.21 20.50 10.95
C LEU A 552 -2.42 20.49 11.86
N SER A 553 -2.38 19.70 12.94
CA SER A 553 -3.47 19.65 13.93
C SER A 553 -3.72 21.02 14.57
N THR A 554 -2.65 21.75 14.88
CA THR A 554 -2.73 23.10 15.46
C THR A 554 -3.30 24.10 14.46
N ALA A 555 -2.80 24.09 13.22
CA ALA A 555 -3.28 24.96 12.17
C ALA A 555 -4.76 24.72 11.85
N ARG A 556 -5.21 23.46 11.82
CA ARG A 556 -6.63 23.11 11.62
C ARG A 556 -7.50 23.67 12.74
N LYS A 557 -7.07 23.53 14.01
CA LYS A 557 -7.78 24.11 15.18
C LYS A 557 -7.88 25.64 15.10
N ASN A 558 -6.84 26.29 14.59
CA ASN A 558 -6.78 27.75 14.46
C ASN A 558 -7.38 28.27 13.16
N SER A 559 -7.80 27.40 12.23
CA SER A 559 -8.18 27.75 10.85
C SER A 559 -7.06 28.51 10.10
N GLU A 560 -5.82 28.16 10.37
CA GLU A 560 -4.62 28.77 9.79
C GLU A 560 -4.14 28.02 8.54
N PHE A 561 -3.60 28.77 7.57
CA PHE A 561 -2.99 28.19 6.38
C PHE A 561 -1.51 27.93 6.63
N LEU A 562 -1.09 26.67 6.52
CA LEU A 562 0.33 26.33 6.57
C LEU A 562 0.96 26.46 5.20
N GLN A 563 1.95 27.36 5.11
CA GLN A 563 2.78 27.55 3.92
C GLN A 563 3.44 26.24 3.49
N SER A 564 3.72 26.10 2.18
CA SER A 564 4.50 24.97 1.66
C SER A 564 5.91 24.97 2.24
N VAL A 565 6.40 23.75 2.54
CA VAL A 565 7.77 23.53 3.04
C VAL A 565 8.83 23.92 2.00
N ILE A 566 8.46 23.93 0.72
CA ILE A 566 9.34 24.32 -0.40
C ILE A 566 8.72 25.54 -1.10
N PRO A 567 9.52 26.56 -1.46
CA PRO A 567 9.10 27.63 -2.34
C PRO A 567 8.61 27.07 -3.69
N ASP A 568 7.53 27.62 -4.25
CA ASP A 568 7.11 27.24 -5.59
C ASP A 568 8.20 27.69 -6.59
N ASP A 569 8.77 26.76 -7.35
CA ASP A 569 9.74 27.08 -8.41
C ASP A 569 9.02 27.90 -9.49
N GLU A 570 9.29 29.21 -9.58
CA GLU A 570 8.65 30.15 -10.51
C GLU A 570 9.17 30.01 -11.96
N GLU A 571 9.15 28.80 -12.53
CA GLU A 571 9.34 28.67 -13.97
C GLU A 571 8.11 29.24 -14.72
N PRO A 572 8.29 29.96 -15.84
CA PRO A 572 7.19 30.55 -16.58
C PRO A 572 6.36 29.46 -17.28
N VAL A 573 5.24 29.09 -16.64
CA VAL A 573 4.29 28.11 -17.18
C VAL A 573 3.23 28.78 -18.06
N ASN A 574 2.96 28.20 -19.25
CA ASN A 574 1.85 28.60 -20.11
C ASN A 574 0.50 28.07 -19.58
N TRP A 575 -0.03 28.72 -18.55
CA TRP A 575 -1.28 28.34 -17.90
C TRP A 575 -2.51 28.36 -18.81
N ASP A 576 -2.51 29.19 -19.85
CA ASP A 576 -3.61 29.23 -20.83
C ASP A 576 -3.68 27.96 -21.67
N GLY A 577 -2.51 27.45 -22.09
CA GLY A 577 -2.39 26.17 -22.78
C GLY A 577 -2.80 25.01 -21.89
N VAL A 578 -2.24 24.95 -20.68
CA VAL A 578 -2.53 23.90 -19.69
C VAL A 578 -4.02 23.86 -19.34
N SER A 579 -4.62 25.01 -19.03
CA SER A 579 -6.05 25.08 -18.68
C SER A 579 -6.95 24.64 -19.83
N ARG A 580 -6.58 24.96 -21.08
CA ARG A 580 -7.33 24.54 -22.27
C ARG A 580 -7.28 23.02 -22.45
N ASP A 581 -6.11 22.42 -22.28
CA ASP A 581 -5.93 20.98 -22.40
C ASP A 581 -6.68 20.24 -21.27
N ILE A 582 -6.65 20.76 -20.04
CA ILE A 582 -7.43 20.25 -18.89
C ILE A 582 -8.94 20.34 -19.17
N ARG A 583 -9.46 21.49 -19.63
CA ARG A 583 -10.89 21.62 -19.96
C ARG A 583 -11.31 20.68 -21.08
N SER A 584 -10.46 20.52 -22.11
CA SER A 584 -10.69 19.56 -23.19
C SER A 584 -10.76 18.13 -22.64
N PHE A 585 -9.87 17.77 -21.71
CA PHE A 585 -9.87 16.46 -21.06
C PHE A 585 -11.15 16.22 -20.26
N ILE A 586 -11.55 17.17 -19.40
CA ILE A 586 -12.76 17.09 -18.58
C ILE A 586 -14.01 16.95 -19.46
N THR A 587 -14.10 17.74 -20.52
CA THR A 587 -15.26 17.70 -21.44
C THR A 587 -15.34 16.38 -22.20
N SER A 588 -14.20 15.82 -22.61
CA SER A 588 -14.14 14.56 -23.37
C SER A 588 -14.38 13.33 -22.50
N HIS A 589 -14.20 13.45 -21.18
CA HIS A 589 -14.30 12.35 -20.22
C HIS A 589 -15.25 12.68 -19.07
N GLY A 590 -16.32 13.43 -19.35
CA GLY A 590 -17.28 13.88 -18.33
C GLY A 590 -18.00 12.74 -17.59
N ASP A 591 -18.01 11.53 -18.17
CA ASP A 591 -18.61 10.33 -17.59
C ASP A 591 -17.74 9.70 -16.48
N LEU A 592 -16.46 10.09 -16.38
CA LEU A 592 -15.53 9.57 -15.38
C LEU A 592 -15.57 10.40 -14.09
N GLU A 593 -15.41 9.74 -12.95
CA GLU A 593 -15.22 10.43 -11.67
C GLU A 593 -13.79 11.01 -11.58
N LEU A 594 -13.61 12.23 -12.07
CA LEU A 594 -12.30 12.89 -12.11
C LEU A 594 -11.97 13.63 -10.81
N SER A 595 -10.72 13.47 -10.35
CA SER A 595 -10.09 14.32 -9.32
C SER A 595 -8.95 15.16 -9.94
N GLY A 596 -8.59 16.27 -9.31
CA GLY A 596 -7.47 17.09 -9.79
C GLY A 596 -6.15 16.33 -9.83
N ARG A 597 -5.95 15.37 -8.91
CA ARG A 597 -4.77 14.49 -8.91
C ARG A 597 -4.85 13.43 -10.00
N ALA A 598 -6.02 12.83 -10.25
CA ALA A 598 -6.20 11.89 -11.36
C ALA A 598 -5.86 12.54 -12.71
N ILE A 599 -6.34 13.76 -12.94
CA ILE A 599 -5.99 14.55 -14.12
C ILE A 599 -4.47 14.80 -14.18
N ALA A 600 -3.86 15.27 -13.09
CA ALA A 600 -2.42 15.50 -13.04
C ALA A 600 -1.61 14.21 -13.32
N ARG A 601 -2.04 13.05 -12.80
CA ARG A 601 -1.42 11.74 -13.08
C ARG A 601 -1.44 11.43 -14.58
N VAL A 602 -2.59 11.57 -15.25
CA VAL A 602 -2.70 11.36 -16.72
C VAL A 602 -1.74 12.29 -17.48
N PHE A 603 -1.74 13.58 -17.17
CA PHE A 603 -0.91 14.57 -17.86
C PHE A 603 0.59 14.38 -17.64
N HIS A 604 1.00 13.81 -16.50
CA HIS A 604 2.39 13.37 -16.25
C HIS A 604 2.68 11.93 -16.70
N GLY A 605 1.66 11.19 -17.14
CA GLY A 605 1.76 9.78 -17.51
C GLY A 605 2.16 8.85 -16.38
N ILE A 606 1.61 9.10 -15.19
CA ILE A 606 1.71 8.24 -14.02
C ILE A 606 0.48 7.35 -14.00
N ASP A 607 0.70 6.05 -13.87
CA ASP A 607 -0.38 5.07 -13.80
C ASP A 607 -1.14 5.16 -12.48
N SER A 608 -2.44 4.87 -12.56
CA SER A 608 -3.28 4.65 -11.40
C SER A 608 -4.28 3.53 -11.69
N PRO A 609 -4.97 2.99 -10.67
CA PRO A 609 -6.00 1.97 -10.87
C PRO A 609 -7.05 2.34 -11.92
N CYS A 610 -7.52 3.59 -11.93
CA CYS A 610 -8.48 4.08 -12.94
C CYS A 610 -7.83 4.44 -14.27
N PHE A 611 -6.54 4.80 -14.26
CA PHE A 611 -5.80 5.24 -15.43
C PHE A 611 -4.57 4.35 -15.72
N PRO A 612 -4.74 3.05 -16.07
CA PRO A 612 -3.60 2.17 -16.34
C PRO A 612 -2.81 2.60 -17.58
N ALA A 613 -1.49 2.65 -17.47
CA ALA A 613 -0.60 3.07 -18.57
C ALA A 613 -0.74 2.21 -19.83
N MET A 614 -1.12 0.93 -19.72
CA MET A 614 -1.31 0.03 -20.87
C MET A 614 -2.45 0.49 -21.80
N VAL A 615 -3.47 1.14 -21.22
CA VAL A 615 -4.65 1.66 -21.92
C VAL A 615 -4.43 3.12 -22.27
N TRP A 616 -4.18 3.95 -21.26
CA TRP A 616 -4.10 5.41 -21.39
C TRP A 616 -2.80 5.91 -22.02
N GLY A 617 -1.74 5.10 -22.01
CA GLY A 617 -0.49 5.44 -22.71
C GLY A 617 -0.64 5.54 -24.23
N ARG A 618 -1.75 5.03 -24.79
CA ARG A 618 -2.10 5.18 -26.21
C ARG A 618 -2.69 6.57 -26.51
N GLU A 619 -3.28 7.24 -25.52
CA GLU A 619 -3.86 8.58 -25.65
C GLU A 619 -2.80 9.67 -25.58
N ARG A 620 -1.96 9.73 -26.61
CA ARG A 620 -0.85 10.72 -26.71
C ARG A 620 -1.27 12.18 -26.67
N ARG A 621 -2.58 12.47 -26.79
CA ARG A 621 -3.13 13.83 -26.66
C ARG A 621 -2.97 14.36 -25.22
N TYR A 622 -3.17 13.50 -24.22
CA TYR A 622 -3.17 13.89 -22.81
C TYR A 622 -2.03 13.23 -22.04
N TRP A 623 -1.70 11.98 -22.36
CA TRP A 623 -0.68 11.22 -21.64
C TRP A 623 0.72 11.82 -21.81
N ARG A 624 1.40 12.13 -20.69
CA ARG A 624 2.74 12.76 -20.64
C ARG A 624 2.83 14.12 -21.37
N ARG A 625 1.72 14.85 -21.50
CA ARG A 625 1.65 16.11 -22.24
C ARG A 625 2.29 17.30 -21.51
N HIS A 626 2.19 17.35 -20.17
CA HIS A 626 2.68 18.47 -19.34
C HIS A 626 3.74 18.02 -18.34
N LEU A 627 4.82 17.39 -18.83
CA LEU A 627 5.96 16.99 -17.99
C LEU A 627 6.84 18.18 -17.55
N ASP A 628 6.69 19.31 -18.25
CA ASP A 628 7.36 20.58 -18.02
C ASP A 628 6.78 21.38 -16.84
N VAL A 629 5.58 21.03 -16.38
CA VAL A 629 4.90 21.72 -15.28
C VAL A 629 5.08 20.95 -13.98
N ASP A 630 5.25 21.63 -12.84
CA ASP A 630 5.25 20.96 -11.54
C ASP A 630 3.92 20.25 -11.27
N PHE A 631 3.99 19.01 -10.78
CA PHE A 631 2.83 18.16 -10.56
C PHE A 631 1.82 18.77 -9.57
N ASN A 632 2.29 19.40 -8.50
CA ASN A 632 1.41 19.97 -7.50
C ASN A 632 0.73 21.25 -8.02
N LEU A 633 1.44 22.07 -8.81
CA LEU A 633 0.84 23.22 -9.49
C LEU A 633 -0.20 22.77 -10.52
N LEU A 634 0.11 21.75 -11.32
CA LEU A 634 -0.83 21.17 -12.28
C LEU A 634 -2.07 20.61 -11.57
N ARG A 635 -1.89 19.86 -10.47
CA ARG A 635 -2.99 19.36 -9.63
C ARG A 635 -3.87 20.50 -9.11
N LYS A 636 -3.27 21.57 -8.57
CA LYS A 636 -4.01 22.76 -8.09
C LYS A 636 -4.81 23.41 -9.23
N CYS A 637 -4.23 23.53 -10.42
CA CYS A 637 -4.91 24.04 -11.61
C CYS A 637 -6.07 23.14 -12.03
N ALA A 638 -5.84 21.82 -12.12
CA ALA A 638 -6.85 20.84 -12.49
C ALA A 638 -8.03 20.83 -11.50
N THR A 639 -7.77 20.92 -10.19
CA THR A 639 -8.83 21.06 -9.18
C THR A 639 -9.65 22.32 -9.39
N LYS A 640 -9.01 23.47 -9.67
CA LYS A 640 -9.72 24.72 -9.95
C LYS A 640 -10.61 24.63 -11.18
N GLU A 641 -10.11 24.04 -12.27
CA GLU A 641 -10.90 23.88 -13.50
C GLU A 641 -12.04 22.86 -13.33
N LEU A 642 -11.83 21.78 -12.57
CA LEU A 642 -12.89 20.84 -12.20
C LEU A 642 -14.01 21.51 -11.40
N VAL A 643 -13.67 22.37 -10.44
CA VAL A 643 -14.64 23.11 -9.63
C VAL A 643 -15.41 24.13 -10.48
N LYS A 644 -14.81 24.71 -11.51
CA LYS A 644 -15.51 25.60 -12.45
C LYS A 644 -16.45 24.85 -13.41
N PHE A 645 -16.17 23.57 -13.66
CA PHE A 645 -16.95 22.75 -14.59
C PHE A 645 -18.20 22.15 -13.93
N LYS A 646 -18.11 21.80 -12.65
CA LYS A 646 -19.24 21.38 -11.80
C LYS A 646 -20.08 22.59 -11.41
#